data_AF-A0A7W7CDL1-F1
#
_entry.id   AF-A0A7W7CDL1-F1
#
_cell.length_a   1.000
_cell.length_b   1.000
_cell.length_c   1.000
_cell.angle_alpha   90.00
_cell.angle_beta   90.00
_cell.angle_gamma   90.00
#
_symmetry.space_group_name_H-M   'P 1'
#
loop_
_entity.id
_entity.type
_entity.pdbx_description
1 polymer ?
#
loop_
_entity_poly.entity_id
_entity_poly.type
_entity_poly.pdbx_seq_one_letter_code
_entity_poly.pdbx_strand_id
1 'polypeptide(L)'
;MRFYADLHIHSKYSRACSRDCDLEHLTWWARRKGIALVGTGDFTHPAWYAHLAETLEPAEPGLYRLKPDLDRDINRTLPTSCAGTDVRFMLSVEISTIYKRGDKTRKVHHLIYMPDLEAAARFNQRLGKIGNLGSDGRPILGLDSRDLLEITLEASPDAYLVPAHVWTPWFAVLGSKSGFDAIEDCYLDLAQHIFAVETGLSSDPEMNWQVSGLDKYRLVSNSDAHSPPMLGREATVFDTDLDYYALRRALETGEGFAGTAEFFPEEGKYHLDGHRKCDVRFDPAQTRAHDGRCPECKKPLTVGVLSRITDLADRPLGFRPQGAAGFRNLVPLPEIMSEIVGVGPKSKKVQTELNALTTALGPELAILDEVPLHLIAEQHELLGEAIGRLRQGKVFRDSGFDGEYGVIRMFEPGELRRRAEANTFALFEDSLFAAEPTAPARRADPEPDLFADPEPQPEPAAPIEPADLAPATPAAEPVAVPALLDGLDPDQRAAAERLDGPLLIIAGPGTGKTRTLTHRLAHLVTAHDVPPEQCLAITFTRRAAEEMRERLAALAPEHAGRLTISTFHALGVRFLRELHERLGLSANFTIAGTEQQLAILTEITGAEKTARELLDGKTEWDADLRDRYTKTLRARDLVDFDDLITQPVALLEADDALAESYRDRYRWISVDEYQDVDELQYRLLRLLAGERANLTAIGDPDQAIYRFRGADVGFFLRFRQDFPGAATVQLTRNYRSGKHIITGARQAIEPTTLVPGRELHACGSHAEHALIGLHTAADETTEAAFIARTIDQLLGGSSFHSLDSGRVDGDGDGGLSFSDFAVLYRTDSQARAVVEALTRAGVPFQKRSHDRLLHRPGVAEILRELGFVSPEQAADVPARVRGAAEAALSRIPAAELDERAVDIHTALDLLAPLSRVHEHDLDAFRTELSLGAEVDSMDPRADRVSLLTLHAAKGLEFPVVFLIGCEDGLLPLRWQGATDLGAEHVNEERRLFFVGMTRAQDRLYLSHAAQRHRHGADRSLPVSPFLAVLGQDLLERHGEAVPRKRKPRQISLF
;
A
#
# COMPACT_ATOMS: atom_id res chain seq x y z
N MET A 1 42.79 -2.56 -0.58
CA MET A 1 42.84 -3.95 -0.07
C MET A 1 41.75 -4.69 -0.80
N ARG A 2 42.05 -5.85 -1.41
CA ARG A 2 41.04 -6.62 -2.12
C ARG A 2 40.18 -7.45 -1.16
N PHE A 3 38.86 -7.37 -1.25
CA PHE A 3 37.93 -8.17 -0.43
C PHE A 3 36.57 -8.40 -1.11
N TYR A 4 35.86 -9.43 -0.65
CA TYR A 4 34.48 -9.73 -1.03
C TYR A 4 33.48 -9.10 -0.06
N ALA A 5 32.43 -8.50 -0.61
CA ALA A 5 31.31 -7.92 0.11
C ALA A 5 29.99 -8.56 -0.35
N ASP A 6 29.14 -8.93 0.59
CA ASP A 6 27.81 -9.49 0.34
C ASP A 6 26.77 -8.69 1.14
N LEU A 7 26.15 -7.73 0.46
CA LEU A 7 25.45 -6.61 1.08
C LEU A 7 23.92 -6.74 1.02
N HIS A 8 23.42 -7.84 0.44
CA HIS A 8 22.01 -8.17 0.32
C HIS A 8 21.70 -9.44 1.09
N ILE A 9 21.30 -9.28 2.34
CA ILE A 9 20.97 -10.39 3.24
C ILE A 9 19.70 -10.09 4.03
N HIS A 10 19.07 -11.12 4.56
CA HIS A 10 17.87 -10.99 5.40
C HIS A 10 18.09 -11.57 6.78
N SER A 11 17.51 -10.91 7.78
CA SER A 11 17.49 -11.36 9.16
C SER A 11 16.47 -12.47 9.38
N LYS A 12 16.53 -13.11 10.55
CA LYS A 12 15.52 -14.06 11.02
C LYS A 12 14.10 -13.48 11.19
N TYR A 13 13.92 -12.15 11.08
CA TYR A 13 12.62 -11.48 11.13
C TYR A 13 11.97 -11.32 9.75
N SER A 14 12.70 -11.59 8.68
CA SER A 14 12.14 -11.67 7.33
C SER A 14 11.37 -12.96 7.08
N ARG A 15 10.29 -12.88 6.30
CA ARG A 15 9.55 -14.07 5.87
C ARG A 15 10.41 -15.00 5.03
N ALA A 16 10.14 -16.29 5.14
CA ALA A 16 10.86 -17.36 4.44
C ALA A 16 12.38 -17.38 4.68
N CYS A 17 12.85 -16.72 5.75
CA CYS A 17 14.24 -16.69 6.16
C CYS A 17 14.53 -17.73 7.27
N SER A 18 15.76 -18.22 7.35
CA SER A 18 16.19 -19.13 8.41
C SER A 18 16.18 -18.44 9.77
N ARG A 19 15.86 -19.19 10.83
CA ARG A 19 16.05 -18.71 12.22
C ARG A 19 17.52 -18.46 12.55
N ASP A 20 18.41 -19.14 11.84
CA ASP A 20 19.86 -19.01 11.98
C ASP A 20 20.41 -17.78 11.23
N CYS A 21 19.56 -16.95 10.60
CA CYS A 21 19.98 -15.63 10.11
C CYS A 21 20.11 -14.63 11.27
N ASP A 22 21.02 -14.94 12.20
CA ASP A 22 21.53 -14.03 13.23
C ASP A 22 23.00 -13.67 12.96
N LEU A 23 23.53 -12.67 13.66
CA LEU A 23 24.85 -12.12 13.37
C LEU A 23 25.98 -13.13 13.63
N GLU A 24 25.81 -14.01 14.59
CA GLU A 24 26.79 -15.02 14.98
C GLU A 24 26.96 -16.07 13.89
N HIS A 25 25.86 -16.63 13.39
CA HIS A 25 25.91 -17.61 12.30
C HIS A 25 26.33 -16.94 10.98
N LEU A 26 25.90 -15.71 10.71
CA LEU A 26 26.37 -14.94 9.55
C LEU A 26 27.87 -14.71 9.61
N THR A 27 28.42 -14.36 10.78
CA THR A 27 29.88 -14.18 10.97
C THR A 27 30.63 -15.49 10.74
N TRP A 28 30.12 -16.61 11.28
CA TRP A 28 30.71 -17.93 11.06
C TRP A 28 30.78 -18.27 9.56
N TRP A 29 29.66 -18.10 8.85
CA TRP A 29 29.60 -18.40 7.42
C TRP A 29 30.41 -17.42 6.57
N ALA A 30 30.43 -16.14 6.90
CA ALA A 30 31.25 -15.15 6.21
C ALA A 30 32.75 -15.50 6.28
N ARG A 31 33.26 -15.86 7.47
CA ARG A 31 34.65 -16.32 7.64
C ARG A 31 34.94 -17.61 6.88
N ARG A 32 34.00 -18.55 6.91
CA ARG A 32 34.09 -19.81 6.17
C ARG A 32 34.16 -19.60 4.66
N LYS A 33 33.36 -18.67 4.14
CA LYS A 33 33.30 -18.34 2.71
C LYS A 33 34.44 -17.45 2.26
N GLY A 34 34.99 -16.62 3.15
CA GLY A 34 36.03 -15.63 2.84
C GLY A 34 35.46 -14.26 2.50
N ILE A 35 34.31 -13.91 3.08
CA ILE A 35 33.63 -12.63 2.91
C ILE A 35 34.03 -11.72 4.06
N ALA A 36 34.56 -10.54 3.74
CA ALA A 36 35.05 -9.60 4.75
C ALA A 36 33.97 -8.59 5.18
N LEU A 37 33.00 -8.30 4.32
CA LEU A 37 31.93 -7.35 4.60
C LEU A 37 30.56 -7.96 4.29
N VAL A 38 29.64 -7.89 5.27
CA VAL A 38 28.29 -8.41 5.14
C VAL A 38 27.29 -7.30 5.44
N GLY A 39 26.16 -7.26 4.74
CA GLY A 39 25.02 -6.44 5.16
C GLY A 39 24.48 -6.91 6.52
N THR A 40 23.76 -6.08 7.26
CA THR A 40 23.02 -6.54 8.45
C THR A 40 21.67 -7.14 8.11
N GLY A 41 21.07 -6.70 7.00
CA GLY A 41 19.68 -6.94 6.66
C GLY A 41 18.71 -6.28 7.63
N ASP A 42 17.52 -5.94 7.14
CA ASP A 42 16.30 -5.68 7.91
C ASP A 42 16.40 -4.69 9.10
N PHE A 43 17.31 -3.71 9.09
CA PHE A 43 17.47 -2.80 10.23
C PHE A 43 16.20 -1.98 10.55
N THR A 44 15.18 -1.99 9.68
CA THR A 44 13.88 -1.35 9.94
C THR A 44 13.02 -2.11 10.94
N HIS A 45 13.23 -3.42 11.11
CA HIS A 45 12.44 -4.21 12.03
C HIS A 45 12.80 -3.85 13.49
N PRO A 46 11.86 -3.36 14.32
CA PRO A 46 12.20 -2.79 15.63
C PRO A 46 12.95 -3.74 16.57
N ALA A 47 12.56 -5.02 16.61
CA ALA A 47 13.24 -6.02 17.43
C ALA A 47 14.64 -6.37 16.90
N TRP A 48 14.84 -6.30 15.57
CA TRP A 48 16.14 -6.57 14.97
C TRP A 48 17.06 -5.38 15.17
N TYR A 49 16.57 -4.16 14.94
CA TYR A 49 17.29 -2.92 15.22
C TYR A 49 17.81 -2.86 16.66
N ALA A 50 16.97 -3.19 17.65
CA ALA A 50 17.39 -3.25 19.04
C ALA A 50 18.50 -4.28 19.27
N HIS A 51 18.39 -5.45 18.63
CA HIS A 51 19.43 -6.48 18.69
C HIS A 51 20.74 -6.01 18.04
N LEU A 52 20.70 -5.37 16.86
CA LEU A 52 21.88 -4.80 16.21
C LEU A 52 22.58 -3.79 17.13
N ALA A 53 21.83 -2.89 17.77
CA ALA A 53 22.38 -1.90 18.70
C ALA A 53 22.99 -2.53 19.97
N GLU A 54 22.50 -3.71 20.37
CA GLU A 54 23.00 -4.45 21.53
C GLU A 54 24.24 -5.28 21.20
N THR A 55 24.35 -5.88 20.02
CA THR A 55 25.40 -6.86 19.69
C THR A 55 26.56 -6.30 18.88
N LEU A 56 26.36 -5.19 18.18
CA LEU A 56 27.38 -4.57 17.33
C LEU A 56 28.10 -3.42 18.06
N GLU A 57 29.38 -3.26 17.75
CA GLU A 57 30.17 -2.09 18.12
C GLU A 57 30.84 -1.47 16.87
N PRO A 58 31.06 -0.14 16.82
CA PRO A 58 31.77 0.50 15.71
C PRO A 58 33.18 -0.07 15.52
N ALA A 59 33.62 -0.25 14.29
CA ALA A 59 34.94 -0.79 13.95
C ALA A 59 35.75 0.18 13.06
N GLU A 60 35.28 0.41 11.84
CA GLU A 60 35.81 1.40 10.89
C GLU A 60 34.70 2.43 10.60
N PRO A 61 35.01 3.59 9.97
CA PRO A 61 33.99 4.58 9.65
C PRO A 61 32.77 3.98 8.92
N GLY A 62 31.61 4.05 9.58
CA GLY A 62 30.34 3.51 9.11
C GLY A 62 30.21 1.98 9.06
N LEU A 63 31.17 1.25 9.61
CA LEU A 63 31.16 -0.21 9.69
C LEU A 63 31.18 -0.69 11.14
N TYR A 64 30.60 -1.87 11.34
CA TYR A 64 30.42 -2.47 12.66
C TYR A 64 31.09 -3.84 12.74
N ARG A 65 31.40 -4.28 13.95
CA ARG A 65 31.81 -5.66 14.22
C ARG A 65 31.02 -6.22 15.39
N LEU A 66 30.96 -7.55 15.46
CA LEU A 66 30.37 -8.25 16.60
C LEU A 66 31.18 -7.96 17.87
N LYS A 67 30.51 -7.80 19.02
CA LYS A 67 31.21 -7.62 20.30
C LYS A 67 32.22 -8.76 20.57
N PRO A 68 33.41 -8.45 21.15
CA PRO A 68 34.51 -9.42 21.27
C PRO A 68 34.22 -10.69 22.10
N ASP A 69 33.23 -10.64 23.00
CA ASP A 69 32.79 -11.78 23.81
C ASP A 69 31.99 -12.78 22.97
N LEU A 70 31.08 -12.30 22.11
CA LEU A 70 30.32 -13.12 21.16
C LEU A 70 31.22 -13.73 20.07
N ASP A 71 32.18 -12.95 19.55
CA ASP A 71 33.10 -13.41 18.49
C ASP A 71 34.03 -14.55 18.95
N ARG A 72 34.37 -14.60 20.24
CA ARG A 72 35.29 -15.61 20.79
C ARG A 72 34.77 -17.03 20.66
N ASP A 73 33.47 -17.23 20.81
CA ASP A 73 32.86 -18.56 20.74
C ASP A 73 32.78 -19.08 19.29
N ILE A 74 32.64 -18.18 18.32
CA ILE A 74 32.64 -18.51 16.89
C ILE A 74 34.00 -19.08 16.46
N ASN A 75 35.10 -18.48 16.95
CA ASN A 75 36.46 -18.93 16.64
C ASN A 75 36.78 -20.35 17.13
N ARG A 76 36.00 -20.90 18.09
CA ARG A 76 36.20 -22.26 18.60
C ARG A 76 35.66 -23.34 17.66
N THR A 77 34.72 -22.99 16.78
CA THR A 77 34.02 -23.95 15.90
C THR A 77 34.41 -23.80 14.43
N LEU A 78 35.12 -22.73 14.05
CA LEU A 78 35.66 -22.52 12.71
C LEU A 78 36.93 -23.34 12.46
N PRO A 79 37.18 -23.79 11.21
CA PRO A 79 38.51 -24.26 10.83
C PRO A 79 39.56 -23.18 11.06
N THR A 80 40.72 -23.57 11.60
CA THR A 80 41.79 -22.64 12.01
C THR A 80 42.26 -21.73 10.88
N SER A 81 42.29 -22.24 9.64
CA SER A 81 42.65 -21.51 8.42
C SER A 81 41.65 -20.41 8.03
N CYS A 82 40.41 -20.49 8.51
CA CYS A 82 39.33 -19.53 8.23
C CYS A 82 39.14 -18.50 9.35
N ALA A 83 39.72 -18.76 10.54
CA ALA A 83 39.53 -17.93 11.73
C ALA A 83 40.24 -16.54 11.66
N GLY A 84 41.16 -16.35 10.70
CA GLY A 84 41.92 -15.10 10.56
C GLY A 84 41.21 -13.98 9.80
N THR A 85 40.02 -14.23 9.23
CA THR A 85 39.27 -13.22 8.47
C THR A 85 38.42 -12.38 9.41
N ASP A 86 38.72 -11.09 9.49
CA ASP A 86 37.89 -10.13 10.19
C ASP A 86 36.62 -9.84 9.37
N VAL A 87 35.45 -9.97 9.99
CA VAL A 87 34.15 -9.67 9.35
C VAL A 87 33.65 -8.34 9.87
N ARG A 88 33.17 -7.50 8.95
CA ARG A 88 32.47 -6.25 9.23
C ARG A 88 31.03 -6.32 8.75
N PHE A 89 30.19 -5.53 9.41
CA PHE A 89 28.78 -5.36 9.10
C PHE A 89 28.52 -3.94 8.62
N MET A 90 27.77 -3.81 7.52
CA MET A 90 27.20 -2.54 7.06
C MET A 90 25.69 -2.56 7.26
N LEU A 91 25.14 -1.48 7.83
CA LEU A 91 23.70 -1.39 8.06
C LEU A 91 22.97 -1.37 6.72
N SER A 92 22.20 -2.43 6.46
CA SER A 92 21.40 -2.58 5.24
C SER A 92 19.98 -3.06 5.51
N VAL A 93 19.06 -2.69 4.62
CA VAL A 93 17.69 -3.19 4.60
C VAL A 93 17.19 -3.29 3.17
N GLU A 94 16.34 -4.28 2.89
CA GLU A 94 15.52 -4.26 1.69
C GLU A 94 14.12 -3.73 2.00
N ILE A 95 13.62 -2.82 1.15
CA ILE A 95 12.25 -2.33 1.20
C ILE A 95 11.53 -2.64 -0.11
N SER A 96 10.34 -3.22 0.01
CA SER A 96 9.44 -3.46 -1.11
C SER A 96 8.45 -2.31 -1.22
N THR A 97 8.39 -1.69 -2.39
CA THR A 97 7.40 -0.64 -2.70
C THR A 97 6.36 -1.20 -3.65
N ILE A 98 5.08 -0.92 -3.40
CA ILE A 98 3.97 -1.26 -4.29
C ILE A 98 3.08 -0.03 -4.42
N TYR A 99 3.03 0.57 -5.60
CA TYR A 99 2.31 1.83 -5.82
C TYR A 99 1.83 1.94 -7.26
N LYS A 100 0.88 2.83 -7.52
CA LYS A 100 0.40 3.10 -8.88
C LYS A 100 1.20 4.24 -9.50
N ARG A 101 1.67 4.05 -10.74
CA ARG A 101 2.24 5.13 -11.55
C ARG A 101 1.80 4.98 -13.00
N GLY A 102 1.04 5.97 -13.48
CA GLY A 102 0.27 5.85 -14.72
C GLY A 102 -0.77 4.74 -14.58
N ASP A 103 -0.94 3.94 -15.64
CA ASP A 103 -1.92 2.85 -15.68
C ASP A 103 -1.40 1.52 -15.13
N LYS A 104 -0.20 1.50 -14.53
CA LYS A 104 0.45 0.28 -14.04
C LYS A 104 0.74 0.34 -12.54
N THR A 105 0.55 -0.80 -11.88
CA THR A 105 1.04 -1.03 -10.51
C THR A 105 2.51 -1.40 -10.57
N ARG A 106 3.35 -0.56 -9.96
CA ARG A 106 4.79 -0.71 -9.86
C ARG A 106 5.12 -1.46 -8.59
N LYS A 107 6.06 -2.39 -8.70
CA LYS A 107 6.55 -3.21 -7.59
C LYS A 107 8.06 -3.30 -7.69
N VAL A 108 8.75 -2.66 -6.76
CA VAL A 108 10.21 -2.51 -6.84
C VAL A 108 10.82 -2.72 -5.47
N HIS A 109 11.88 -3.53 -5.41
CA HIS A 109 12.68 -3.70 -4.20
C HIS A 109 13.91 -2.79 -4.24
N HIS A 110 14.31 -2.33 -3.06
CA HIS A 110 15.36 -1.34 -2.88
C HIS A 110 16.26 -1.77 -1.73
N LEU A 111 17.56 -1.80 -1.96
CA LEU A 111 18.56 -1.91 -0.91
C LEU A 111 18.92 -0.52 -0.43
N ILE A 112 18.87 -0.32 0.89
CA ILE A 112 19.16 0.95 1.52
C ILE A 112 20.27 0.76 2.52
N TYR A 113 21.26 1.65 2.46
CA TYR A 113 22.47 1.57 3.27
C TYR A 113 22.62 2.82 4.13
N MET A 114 22.78 2.61 5.44
CA MET A 114 22.90 3.70 6.41
C MET A 114 24.34 3.77 6.95
N PRO A 115 24.90 4.98 7.10
CA PRO A 115 26.26 5.15 7.62
C PRO A 115 26.35 4.82 9.11
N ASP A 116 25.26 4.97 9.87
CA ASP A 116 25.24 4.72 11.30
C ASP A 116 23.82 4.40 11.82
N LEU A 117 23.77 3.90 13.05
CA LEU A 117 22.52 3.57 13.74
C LEU A 117 21.62 4.79 13.95
N GLU A 118 22.16 6.00 14.07
CA GLU A 118 21.35 7.21 14.27
C GLU A 118 20.58 7.58 12.98
N ALA A 119 21.25 7.50 11.83
CA ALA A 119 20.63 7.63 10.52
C ALA A 119 19.56 6.57 10.29
N ALA A 120 19.85 5.31 10.65
CA ALA A 120 18.86 4.23 10.60
C ALA A 120 17.66 4.50 11.52
N ALA A 121 17.86 5.07 12.71
CA ALA A 121 16.77 5.45 13.61
C ALA A 121 15.88 6.57 13.03
N ARG A 122 16.48 7.62 12.46
CA ARG A 122 15.74 8.70 11.77
C ARG A 122 14.92 8.16 10.59
N PHE A 123 15.53 7.28 9.81
CA PHE A 123 14.87 6.60 8.70
C PHE A 123 13.68 5.75 9.17
N ASN A 124 13.88 4.91 10.20
CA ASN A 124 12.82 4.08 10.79
C ASN A 124 11.68 4.92 11.36
N GLN A 125 11.99 6.05 11.99
CA GLN A 125 10.97 6.97 12.51
C GLN A 125 10.13 7.56 11.36
N ARG A 126 10.75 7.95 10.26
CA ARG A 126 10.05 8.51 9.09
C ARG A 126 9.19 7.45 8.40
N LEU A 127 9.74 6.26 8.16
CA LEU A 127 9.01 5.17 7.53
C LEU A 127 7.90 4.57 8.39
N GLY A 128 8.05 4.58 9.73
CA GLY A 128 7.01 4.14 10.65
C GLY A 128 5.72 4.95 10.55
N LYS A 129 5.79 6.19 10.01
CA LYS A 129 4.61 7.02 9.68
C LYS A 129 3.90 6.56 8.40
N ILE A 130 4.57 5.76 7.56
CA ILE A 130 4.10 5.33 6.22
C ILE A 130 3.61 3.88 6.23
N GLY A 131 4.26 2.99 6.97
CA GLY A 131 3.87 1.58 6.99
C GLY A 131 4.31 0.83 8.25
N ASN A 132 3.87 -0.41 8.39
CA ASN A 132 4.18 -1.24 9.55
C ASN A 132 5.53 -1.95 9.39
N LEU A 133 6.56 -1.40 10.03
CA LEU A 133 7.92 -1.94 10.01
C LEU A 133 8.12 -3.20 10.89
N GLY A 134 7.18 -3.52 11.78
CA GLY A 134 7.31 -4.63 12.73
C GLY A 134 6.68 -5.95 12.28
N SER A 135 6.13 -6.00 11.07
CA SER A 135 5.41 -7.19 10.57
C SER A 135 6.29 -8.15 9.76
N ASP A 136 7.38 -7.65 9.20
CA ASP A 136 8.32 -8.35 8.35
C ASP A 136 9.67 -7.61 8.41
N GLY A 137 10.78 -8.32 8.25
CA GLY A 137 12.11 -7.71 8.12
C GLY A 137 12.24 -6.86 6.85
N ARG A 138 11.51 -7.25 5.80
CA ARG A 138 11.38 -6.55 4.52
C ARG A 138 10.00 -5.87 4.42
N PRO A 139 9.82 -4.65 4.96
CA PRO A 139 8.52 -4.02 4.96
C PRO A 139 8.03 -3.76 3.53
N ILE A 140 6.74 -4.02 3.30
CA ILE A 140 6.02 -3.62 2.09
C ILE A 140 5.36 -2.27 2.36
N LEU A 141 5.73 -1.28 1.56
CA LEU A 141 5.21 0.08 1.67
C LEU A 141 4.42 0.43 0.42
N GLY A 142 3.24 1.00 0.63
CA GLY A 142 2.53 1.71 -0.42
C GLY A 142 3.16 3.07 -0.65
N LEU A 143 4.39 3.12 -1.16
CA LEU A 143 5.14 4.37 -1.30
C LEU A 143 5.85 4.37 -2.65
N ASP A 144 5.88 5.52 -3.30
CA ASP A 144 6.63 5.69 -4.54
C ASP A 144 8.14 5.53 -4.32
N SER A 145 8.83 4.86 -5.26
CA SER A 145 10.29 4.67 -5.23
C SER A 145 11.07 5.98 -5.13
N ARG A 146 10.60 7.05 -5.77
CA ARG A 146 11.22 8.39 -5.69
C ARG A 146 11.09 8.96 -4.28
N ASP A 147 9.94 8.81 -3.64
CA ASP A 147 9.71 9.28 -2.26
C ASP A 147 10.51 8.47 -1.23
N LEU A 148 10.69 7.16 -1.47
CA LEU A 148 11.57 6.34 -0.65
C LEU A 148 13.03 6.82 -0.73
N LEU A 149 13.50 7.19 -1.92
CA LEU A 149 14.83 7.76 -2.12
C LEU A 149 14.97 9.12 -1.41
N GLU A 150 13.97 9.99 -1.50
CA GLU A 150 13.95 11.25 -0.75
C GLU A 150 14.10 11.02 0.75
N ILE A 151 13.28 10.12 1.33
CA ILE A 151 13.35 9.78 2.76
C ILE A 151 14.72 9.21 3.15
N THR A 152 15.33 8.43 2.25
CA THR A 152 16.68 7.89 2.46
C THR A 152 17.70 9.03 2.57
N LEU A 153 17.67 9.97 1.64
CA LEU A 153 18.59 11.11 1.60
C LEU A 153 18.34 12.12 2.74
N GLU A 154 17.09 12.27 3.18
CA GLU A 154 16.73 13.08 4.36
C GLU A 154 17.27 12.48 5.66
N ALA A 155 17.32 11.14 5.77
CA ALA A 155 17.82 10.47 6.97
C ALA A 155 19.31 10.71 7.18
N SER A 156 20.10 10.78 6.10
CA SER A 156 21.50 11.21 6.11
C SER A 156 21.95 11.60 4.70
N PRO A 157 22.74 12.68 4.52
CA PRO A 157 23.36 13.01 3.24
C PRO A 157 24.33 11.92 2.75
N ASP A 158 24.74 11.03 3.66
CA ASP A 158 25.63 9.93 3.35
C ASP A 158 24.93 8.60 3.06
N ALA A 159 23.64 8.50 3.34
CA ALA A 159 22.85 7.32 3.00
C ALA A 159 22.64 7.22 1.48
N TYR A 160 22.50 5.99 0.99
CA TYR A 160 22.25 5.73 -0.42
C TYR A 160 21.33 4.53 -0.62
N LEU A 161 20.74 4.48 -1.82
CA LEU A 161 19.80 3.47 -2.26
C LEU A 161 20.32 2.80 -3.53
N VAL A 162 20.19 1.48 -3.60
CA VAL A 162 20.49 0.66 -4.78
C VAL A 162 19.22 -0.10 -5.17
N PRO A 163 18.68 0.07 -6.39
CA PRO A 163 17.57 -0.75 -6.87
C PRO A 163 17.99 -2.23 -6.87
N ALA A 164 17.17 -3.09 -6.26
CA ALA A 164 17.49 -4.50 -6.05
C ALA A 164 16.99 -5.37 -7.20
N HIS A 165 17.74 -6.42 -7.52
CA HIS A 165 17.47 -7.48 -8.48
C HIS A 165 16.67 -6.99 -9.69
N VAL A 166 17.28 -6.04 -10.42
CA VAL A 166 16.60 -5.10 -11.33
C VAL A 166 15.85 -5.73 -12.50
N TRP A 167 16.00 -7.04 -12.73
CA TRP A 167 15.37 -7.76 -13.84
C TRP A 167 14.23 -8.70 -13.48
N THR A 168 14.05 -9.04 -12.20
CA THR A 168 13.05 -10.06 -11.85
C THR A 168 11.65 -9.65 -12.33
N PRO A 169 10.83 -10.56 -12.87
CA PRO A 169 9.63 -10.17 -13.61
C PRO A 169 8.66 -9.28 -12.84
N TRP A 170 8.47 -9.55 -11.54
CA TRP A 170 7.41 -8.93 -10.73
C TRP A 170 7.86 -7.88 -9.71
N PHE A 171 9.10 -7.88 -9.25
CA PHE A 171 9.56 -7.01 -8.16
C PHE A 171 10.84 -6.28 -8.53
N ALA A 172 10.88 -5.67 -9.71
CA ALA A 172 12.08 -5.04 -10.19
C ALA A 172 11.83 -3.78 -11.00
N VAL A 173 12.78 -2.87 -10.92
CA VAL A 173 12.73 -1.59 -11.64
C VAL A 173 12.75 -1.78 -13.16
N LEU A 174 13.37 -2.82 -13.71
CA LEU A 174 13.36 -3.16 -15.16
C LEU A 174 12.64 -4.48 -15.46
N GLY A 175 11.87 -5.02 -14.51
CA GLY A 175 11.14 -6.28 -14.66
C GLY A 175 10.10 -6.26 -15.78
N SER A 176 9.86 -7.42 -16.40
CA SER A 176 8.96 -7.56 -17.57
C SER A 176 7.48 -7.32 -17.28
N LYS A 177 7.03 -7.41 -16.02
CA LYS A 177 5.61 -7.21 -15.65
C LYS A 177 5.37 -5.84 -15.00
N SER A 178 6.08 -5.54 -13.92
CA SER A 178 5.86 -4.34 -13.10
C SER A 178 6.87 -3.22 -13.33
N GLY A 179 7.97 -3.50 -14.04
CA GLY A 179 9.12 -2.60 -14.21
C GLY A 179 8.92 -1.51 -15.26
N PHE A 180 9.80 -0.53 -15.19
CA PHE A 180 10.01 0.56 -16.15
C PHE A 180 10.94 0.12 -17.28
N ASP A 181 11.07 0.96 -18.31
CA ASP A 181 12.04 0.76 -19.38
C ASP A 181 13.37 1.51 -19.10
N ALA A 182 13.38 2.45 -18.15
CA ALA A 182 14.58 3.12 -17.64
C ALA A 182 14.51 3.32 -16.11
N ILE A 183 15.68 3.35 -15.46
CA ILE A 183 15.81 3.58 -14.00
C ILE A 183 15.34 5.00 -13.64
N GLU A 184 15.58 5.94 -14.53
CA GLU A 184 15.23 7.36 -14.40
C GLU A 184 13.73 7.58 -14.30
N ASP A 185 12.93 6.76 -14.98
CA ASP A 185 11.46 6.83 -14.91
C ASP A 185 10.93 6.40 -13.53
N CYS A 186 11.73 5.67 -12.75
CA CYS A 186 11.42 5.24 -11.40
C CYS A 186 11.72 6.35 -10.38
N TYR A 187 12.89 7.00 -10.49
CA TYR A 187 13.38 7.95 -9.48
C TYR A 187 13.26 9.43 -9.87
N LEU A 188 12.87 9.72 -11.11
CA LEU A 188 12.57 11.06 -11.65
C LEU A 188 13.68 12.08 -11.38
N ASP A 189 13.35 13.18 -10.71
CA ASP A 189 14.25 14.28 -10.37
C ASP A 189 15.41 13.86 -9.44
N LEU A 190 15.27 12.72 -8.76
CA LEU A 190 16.31 12.17 -7.89
C LEU A 190 17.14 11.05 -8.54
N ALA A 191 16.90 10.72 -9.81
CA ALA A 191 17.61 9.62 -10.50
C ALA A 191 19.13 9.76 -10.50
N GLN A 192 19.66 10.99 -10.46
CA GLN A 192 21.10 11.26 -10.37
C GLN A 192 21.75 10.76 -9.07
N HIS A 193 20.97 10.46 -8.03
CA HIS A 193 21.46 9.89 -6.78
C HIS A 193 21.60 8.37 -6.83
N ILE A 194 21.10 7.72 -7.89
CA ILE A 194 21.32 6.30 -8.14
C ILE A 194 22.60 6.13 -8.96
N PHE A 195 23.60 5.48 -8.38
CA PHE A 195 24.91 5.26 -9.01
C PHE A 195 25.30 3.78 -9.11
N ALA A 196 24.50 2.89 -8.54
CA ALA A 196 24.67 1.43 -8.59
C ALA A 196 23.31 0.74 -8.72
N VAL A 197 23.31 -0.45 -9.31
CA VAL A 197 22.14 -1.33 -9.45
C VAL A 197 22.54 -2.76 -9.12
N GLU A 198 21.69 -3.48 -8.39
CA GLU A 198 21.90 -4.89 -8.07
C GLU A 198 21.19 -5.76 -9.11
N THR A 199 21.94 -6.64 -9.79
CA THR A 199 21.49 -7.33 -11.01
C THR A 199 20.62 -8.53 -10.74
N GLY A 200 20.77 -9.16 -9.57
CA GLY A 200 20.07 -10.36 -9.16
C GLY A 200 20.56 -11.63 -9.84
N LEU A 201 20.13 -12.77 -9.29
CA LEU A 201 20.63 -14.13 -9.57
C LEU A 201 20.32 -14.72 -10.97
N SER A 202 19.81 -13.93 -11.92
CA SER A 202 19.35 -14.43 -13.23
C SER A 202 19.93 -13.65 -14.41
N SER A 203 20.86 -12.73 -14.13
CA SER A 203 21.64 -12.00 -15.12
C SER A 203 23.07 -11.82 -14.65
N ASP A 204 24.01 -11.69 -15.58
CA ASP A 204 25.39 -11.32 -15.29
C ASP A 204 25.78 -10.01 -16.00
N PRO A 205 26.96 -9.43 -15.72
CA PRO A 205 27.38 -8.18 -16.36
C PRO A 205 27.42 -8.24 -17.89
N GLU A 206 27.77 -9.39 -18.49
CA GLU A 206 27.82 -9.54 -19.95
C GLU A 206 26.44 -9.41 -20.58
N MET A 207 25.41 -10.00 -19.98
CA MET A 207 24.02 -9.79 -20.41
C MET A 207 23.61 -8.33 -20.30
N ASN A 208 23.95 -7.68 -19.17
CA ASN A 208 23.56 -6.31 -18.85
C ASN A 208 24.22 -5.26 -19.76
N TRP A 209 25.45 -5.51 -20.24
CA TRP A 209 26.17 -4.59 -21.14
C TRP A 209 25.50 -4.36 -22.49
N GLN A 210 24.53 -5.21 -22.85
CA GLN A 210 23.70 -5.04 -24.05
C GLN A 210 22.77 -3.82 -23.96
N VAL A 211 22.56 -3.25 -22.76
CA VAL A 211 21.66 -2.12 -22.51
C VAL A 211 22.48 -0.89 -22.15
N SER A 212 22.72 0.01 -23.12
CA SER A 212 23.58 1.18 -22.94
C SER A 212 23.16 2.12 -21.80
N GLY A 213 21.86 2.19 -21.49
CA GLY A 213 21.33 2.97 -20.38
C GLY A 213 21.90 2.57 -19.01
N LEU A 214 22.48 1.37 -18.90
CA LEU A 214 23.08 0.89 -17.66
C LEU A 214 24.55 1.28 -17.45
N ASP A 215 25.23 1.80 -18.47
CA ASP A 215 26.69 2.09 -18.43
C ASP A 215 27.09 3.06 -17.31
N LYS A 216 26.18 3.94 -16.88
CA LYS A 216 26.44 4.93 -15.84
C LYS A 216 26.30 4.39 -14.42
N TYR A 217 25.76 3.19 -14.24
CA TYR A 217 25.57 2.56 -12.93
C TYR A 217 26.62 1.47 -12.71
N ARG A 218 27.05 1.27 -11.46
CA ARG A 218 27.86 0.11 -11.10
C ARG A 218 26.96 -1.09 -10.94
N LEU A 219 27.24 -2.14 -11.71
CA LEU A 219 26.55 -3.42 -11.61
C LEU A 219 27.12 -4.15 -10.38
N VAL A 220 26.36 -4.15 -9.29
CA VAL A 220 26.71 -4.89 -8.08
C VAL A 220 25.96 -6.21 -8.04
N SER A 221 26.53 -7.19 -7.36
CA SER A 221 26.02 -8.55 -7.27
C SER A 221 26.11 -9.03 -5.83
N ASN A 222 25.02 -9.58 -5.30
CA ASN A 222 24.91 -9.99 -3.90
C ASN A 222 24.03 -11.23 -3.76
N SER A 223 24.22 -11.99 -2.68
CA SER A 223 23.63 -13.31 -2.55
C SER A 223 22.11 -13.35 -2.38
N ASP A 224 21.44 -12.26 -1.99
CA ASP A 224 20.05 -12.27 -1.52
C ASP A 224 19.83 -13.40 -0.48
N ALA A 225 20.71 -13.47 0.52
CA ALA A 225 20.78 -14.62 1.43
C ALA A 225 19.58 -14.68 2.39
N HIS A 226 18.80 -15.76 2.27
CA HIS A 226 17.72 -16.13 3.19
C HIS A 226 18.14 -17.21 4.20
N SER A 227 19.39 -17.66 4.14
CA SER A 227 20.01 -18.52 5.15
C SER A 227 21.54 -18.35 5.10
N PRO A 228 22.26 -18.49 6.23
CA PRO A 228 23.70 -18.24 6.25
C PRO A 228 24.55 -19.05 5.24
N PRO A 229 24.24 -20.32 4.90
CA PRO A 229 25.01 -21.06 3.90
C PRO A 229 24.98 -20.48 2.48
N MET A 230 23.99 -19.63 2.18
CA MET A 230 23.80 -19.00 0.87
C MET A 230 24.71 -17.78 0.66
N LEU A 231 25.37 -17.28 1.71
CA LEU A 231 26.31 -16.18 1.60
C LEU A 231 27.40 -16.48 0.57
N GLY A 232 27.74 -15.46 -0.22
CA GLY A 232 28.80 -15.51 -1.22
C GLY A 232 28.51 -16.41 -2.42
N ARG A 233 27.26 -16.83 -2.66
CA ARG A 233 26.88 -17.37 -3.99
C ARG A 233 26.97 -16.29 -5.07
N GLU A 234 26.77 -15.05 -4.65
CA GLU A 234 27.08 -13.82 -5.38
C GLU A 234 27.72 -12.85 -4.39
N ALA A 235 28.67 -12.05 -4.88
CA ALA A 235 29.36 -11.06 -4.08
C ALA A 235 29.99 -9.96 -4.95
N THR A 236 30.09 -8.76 -4.39
CA THR A 236 30.80 -7.64 -5.01
C THR A 236 32.23 -7.60 -4.51
N VAL A 237 33.19 -7.36 -5.40
CA VAL A 237 34.62 -7.33 -5.11
C VAL A 237 35.12 -5.89 -5.12
N PHE A 238 35.75 -5.49 -4.03
CA PHE A 238 36.33 -4.16 -3.87
C PHE A 238 37.85 -4.27 -3.72
N ASP A 239 38.58 -3.25 -4.19
CA ASP A 239 39.99 -3.01 -3.87
C ASP A 239 40.18 -1.57 -3.38
N THR A 240 39.77 -1.33 -2.13
CA THR A 240 39.85 -0.02 -1.45
C THR A 240 40.09 -0.25 0.04
N ASP A 241 40.04 0.81 0.85
CA ASP A 241 40.01 0.70 2.31
C ASP A 241 38.67 0.10 2.76
N LEU A 242 38.70 -0.69 3.84
CA LEU A 242 37.51 -1.34 4.41
C LEU A 242 36.74 -0.34 5.28
N ASP A 243 36.05 0.61 4.65
CA ASP A 243 35.18 1.59 5.32
C ASP A 243 33.99 1.99 4.44
N TYR A 244 32.89 2.43 5.06
CA TYR A 244 31.63 2.76 4.37
C TYR A 244 31.80 3.80 3.26
N TYR A 245 32.57 4.85 3.51
CA TYR A 245 32.71 5.99 2.60
C TYR A 245 33.59 5.65 1.41
N ALA A 246 34.63 4.84 1.61
CA ALA A 246 35.47 4.30 0.56
C ALA A 246 34.68 3.37 -0.36
N LEU A 247 33.79 2.53 0.18
CA LEU A 247 32.88 1.71 -0.61
C LEU A 247 31.90 2.55 -1.42
N ARG A 248 31.24 3.53 -0.79
CA ARG A 248 30.32 4.44 -1.50
C ARG A 248 31.03 5.16 -2.63
N ARG A 249 32.23 5.72 -2.38
CA ARG A 249 33.04 6.35 -3.42
C ARG A 249 33.37 5.37 -4.54
N ALA A 250 33.75 4.13 -4.23
CA ALA A 250 34.03 3.11 -5.25
C ALA A 250 32.79 2.82 -6.12
N LEU A 251 31.59 2.83 -5.55
CA LEU A 251 30.35 2.70 -6.30
C LEU A 251 30.00 3.95 -7.11
N GLU A 252 30.31 5.15 -6.63
CA GLU A 252 30.04 6.42 -7.32
C GLU A 252 31.06 6.73 -8.44
N THR A 253 32.34 6.40 -8.24
CA THR A 253 33.46 6.76 -9.13
C THR A 253 34.05 5.57 -9.88
N GLY A 254 33.86 4.35 -9.40
CA GLY A 254 34.46 3.13 -9.95
C GLY A 254 35.89 2.88 -9.47
N GLU A 255 36.52 3.87 -8.82
CA GLU A 255 37.86 3.71 -8.26
C GLU A 255 37.82 2.80 -7.03
N GLY A 256 38.45 1.63 -7.14
CA GLY A 256 38.39 0.59 -6.10
C GLY A 256 37.22 -0.39 -6.25
N PHE A 257 36.42 -0.29 -7.32
CA PHE A 257 35.46 -1.33 -7.70
C PHE A 257 36.17 -2.37 -8.59
N ALA A 258 36.40 -3.58 -8.05
CA ALA A 258 37.22 -4.59 -8.72
C ALA A 258 36.41 -5.57 -9.58
N GLY A 259 35.08 -5.60 -9.42
CA GLY A 259 34.20 -6.48 -10.18
C GLY A 259 33.23 -7.26 -9.29
N THR A 260 32.70 -8.36 -9.82
CA THR A 260 31.72 -9.22 -9.14
C THR A 260 32.07 -10.70 -9.26
N ALA A 261 31.66 -11.47 -8.26
CA ALA A 261 31.55 -12.92 -8.32
C ALA A 261 30.06 -13.25 -8.48
N GLU A 262 29.73 -13.88 -9.60
CA GLU A 262 28.38 -14.07 -10.09
C GLU A 262 27.95 -15.52 -9.95
N PHE A 263 26.66 -15.72 -9.74
CA PHE A 263 25.99 -16.98 -10.00
C PHE A 263 25.86 -17.13 -11.52
N PHE A 264 25.91 -18.35 -12.06
CA PHE A 264 25.58 -18.51 -13.48
C PHE A 264 24.14 -18.06 -13.71
N PRO A 265 23.88 -17.17 -14.66
CA PRO A 265 22.53 -16.63 -14.86
C PRO A 265 21.54 -17.75 -15.22
N GLU A 266 21.99 -18.82 -15.89
CA GLU A 266 21.17 -19.99 -16.20
C GLU A 266 20.72 -20.78 -14.98
N GLU A 267 21.43 -20.74 -13.84
CA GLU A 267 20.92 -21.35 -12.62
C GLU A 267 19.76 -20.54 -12.03
N GLY A 268 19.65 -19.25 -12.39
CA GLY A 268 18.59 -18.36 -11.94
C GLY A 268 17.18 -18.88 -12.25
N LYS A 269 16.27 -18.73 -11.28
CA LYS A 269 14.88 -19.20 -11.36
C LYS A 269 14.07 -18.67 -12.56
N TYR A 270 14.47 -17.51 -13.06
CA TYR A 270 13.72 -16.74 -14.04
C TYR A 270 14.59 -16.38 -15.24
N HIS A 271 15.62 -17.18 -15.54
CA HIS A 271 16.53 -16.89 -16.64
C HIS A 271 15.81 -16.96 -18.00
N LEU A 272 15.24 -18.12 -18.32
CA LEU A 272 14.46 -18.34 -19.55
C LEU A 272 12.98 -18.05 -19.36
N ASP A 273 12.30 -17.85 -20.48
CA ASP A 273 10.85 -17.83 -20.52
C ASP A 273 10.31 -19.23 -20.28
N GLY A 274 9.15 -19.34 -19.64
CA GLY A 274 8.54 -20.66 -19.57
C GLY A 274 7.23 -20.78 -18.83
N HIS A 275 6.77 -22.02 -18.75
CA HIS A 275 5.54 -22.42 -18.09
C HIS A 275 5.75 -23.76 -17.38
N ARG A 276 6.06 -23.68 -16.08
CA ARG A 276 6.46 -24.78 -15.20
C ARG A 276 5.50 -25.96 -15.24
N LYS A 277 4.19 -25.68 -15.25
CA LYS A 277 3.14 -26.73 -15.24
C LYS A 277 3.16 -27.62 -16.50
N CYS A 278 3.72 -27.12 -17.61
CA CYS A 278 3.86 -27.87 -18.85
C CYS A 278 5.33 -28.24 -19.16
N ASP A 279 6.27 -27.89 -18.29
CA ASP A 279 7.72 -28.05 -18.51
C ASP A 279 8.19 -27.45 -19.86
N VAL A 280 7.59 -26.32 -20.25
CA VAL A 280 7.98 -25.57 -21.46
C VAL A 280 8.99 -24.50 -21.07
N ARG A 281 10.12 -24.46 -21.78
CA ARG A 281 11.21 -23.51 -21.61
C ARG A 281 11.59 -22.97 -22.97
N PHE A 282 11.62 -21.65 -23.12
CA PHE A 282 11.91 -20.98 -24.39
C PHE A 282 12.99 -19.92 -24.25
N ASP A 283 13.82 -19.83 -25.28
CA ASP A 283 14.63 -18.65 -25.54
C ASP A 283 13.76 -17.48 -26.07
N PRO A 284 14.30 -16.25 -26.11
CA PRO A 284 13.53 -15.08 -26.56
C PRO A 284 13.01 -15.17 -28.01
N ALA A 285 13.70 -15.89 -28.89
CA ALA A 285 13.26 -16.07 -30.28
C ALA A 285 12.10 -17.07 -30.37
N GLN A 286 12.17 -18.17 -29.62
CA GLN A 286 11.11 -19.16 -29.50
C GLN A 286 9.84 -18.55 -28.89
N THR A 287 9.96 -17.75 -27.82
CA THR A 287 8.82 -17.04 -27.23
C THR A 287 8.12 -16.14 -28.23
N ARG A 288 8.88 -15.38 -29.03
CA ARG A 288 8.33 -14.53 -30.10
C ARG A 288 7.65 -15.35 -31.19
N ALA A 289 8.24 -16.48 -31.60
CA ALA A 289 7.64 -17.39 -32.58
C ALA A 289 6.31 -18.03 -32.10
N HIS A 290 6.07 -18.06 -30.79
CA HIS A 290 4.87 -18.61 -30.17
C HIS A 290 3.93 -17.54 -29.57
N ASP A 291 4.08 -16.27 -29.96
CA ASP A 291 3.27 -15.13 -29.48
C ASP A 291 3.20 -15.03 -27.94
N GLY A 292 4.29 -15.39 -27.25
CA GLY A 292 4.35 -15.35 -25.78
C GLY A 292 3.47 -16.38 -25.08
N ARG A 293 3.02 -17.44 -25.77
CA ARG A 293 2.08 -18.44 -25.25
C ARG A 293 2.65 -19.85 -25.24
N CYS A 294 2.28 -20.60 -24.21
CA CYS A 294 2.63 -22.00 -24.06
C CYS A 294 2.02 -22.83 -25.21
N PRO A 295 2.81 -23.64 -25.95
CA PRO A 295 2.32 -24.44 -27.06
C PRO A 295 1.29 -25.50 -26.60
N GLU A 296 1.44 -26.00 -25.38
CA GLU A 296 0.62 -27.06 -24.78
C GLU A 296 -0.76 -26.58 -24.31
N CYS A 297 -0.79 -25.55 -23.45
CA CYS A 297 -2.03 -25.09 -22.80
C CYS A 297 -2.54 -23.73 -23.26
N LYS A 298 -1.82 -23.04 -24.16
CA LYS A 298 -2.13 -21.71 -24.70
C LYS A 298 -2.18 -20.55 -23.70
N LYS A 299 -1.87 -20.81 -22.42
CA LYS A 299 -1.69 -19.78 -21.40
C LYS A 299 -0.44 -18.94 -21.68
N PRO A 300 -0.39 -17.67 -21.23
CA PRO A 300 0.82 -16.85 -21.31
C PRO A 300 2.01 -17.53 -20.64
N LEU A 301 3.20 -17.33 -21.21
CA LEU A 301 4.47 -17.71 -20.59
C LEU A 301 4.87 -16.67 -19.54
N THR A 302 5.56 -17.11 -18.49
CA THR A 302 6.32 -16.20 -17.63
C THR A 302 7.54 -15.74 -18.42
N VAL A 303 7.61 -14.45 -18.74
CA VAL A 303 8.74 -13.84 -19.46
C VAL A 303 9.91 -13.67 -18.49
N GLY A 304 10.99 -14.39 -18.76
CA GLY A 304 12.24 -14.40 -18.01
C GLY A 304 13.14 -13.20 -18.29
N VAL A 305 14.25 -13.17 -17.56
CA VAL A 305 15.23 -12.09 -17.53
C VAL A 305 15.95 -11.96 -18.87
N LEU A 306 16.30 -13.08 -19.52
CA LEU A 306 16.99 -13.04 -20.80
C LEU A 306 16.14 -12.33 -21.88
N SER A 307 14.84 -12.62 -21.94
CA SER A 307 13.93 -11.96 -22.87
C SER A 307 13.77 -10.48 -22.55
N ARG A 308 13.62 -10.12 -21.27
CA ARG A 308 13.49 -8.72 -20.89
C ARG A 308 14.73 -7.88 -21.19
N ILE A 309 15.93 -8.43 -20.96
CA ILE A 309 17.18 -7.78 -21.35
C ILE A 309 17.25 -7.64 -22.87
N THR A 310 16.89 -8.70 -23.62
CA THR A 310 16.87 -8.68 -25.09
C THR A 310 15.91 -7.62 -25.64
N ASP A 311 14.77 -7.40 -24.98
CA ASP A 311 13.79 -6.39 -25.39
C ASP A 311 14.30 -4.95 -25.20
N LEU A 312 15.12 -4.71 -24.17
CA LEU A 312 15.73 -3.40 -23.90
C LEU A 312 17.12 -3.22 -24.53
N ALA A 313 17.71 -4.29 -25.07
CA ALA A 313 19.05 -4.28 -25.63
C ALA A 313 19.15 -3.38 -26.86
N ASP A 314 20.17 -2.53 -26.88
CA ASP A 314 20.53 -1.67 -28.01
C ASP A 314 21.93 -2.01 -28.57
N ARG A 315 22.58 -3.04 -28.02
CA ARG A 315 23.90 -3.54 -28.40
C ARG A 315 23.88 -5.07 -28.54
N PRO A 316 24.79 -5.64 -29.36
CA PRO A 316 24.90 -7.09 -29.49
C PRO A 316 25.46 -7.75 -28.22
N LEU A 317 25.07 -9.01 -27.99
CA LEU A 317 25.66 -9.86 -26.96
C LEU A 317 27.19 -9.97 -27.14
N GLY A 318 27.93 -9.92 -26.03
CA GLY A 318 29.39 -9.93 -26.02
C GLY A 318 30.05 -8.54 -26.19
N PHE A 319 29.26 -7.48 -26.36
CA PHE A 319 29.79 -6.12 -26.26
C PHE A 319 30.29 -5.83 -24.84
N ARG A 320 31.49 -5.27 -24.72
CA ARG A 320 32.08 -4.87 -23.44
C ARG A 320 32.33 -3.35 -23.40
N PRO A 321 31.67 -2.60 -22.50
CA PRO A 321 31.90 -1.17 -22.36
C PRO A 321 33.35 -0.86 -21.93
N GLN A 322 33.86 0.28 -22.39
CA GLN A 322 35.20 0.73 -22.01
C GLN A 322 35.26 1.00 -20.51
N GLY A 323 36.23 0.41 -19.81
CA GLY A 323 36.38 0.57 -18.36
C GLY A 323 35.46 -0.32 -17.52
N ALA A 324 34.64 -1.18 -18.13
CA ALA A 324 33.82 -2.15 -17.39
C ALA A 324 34.70 -3.10 -16.56
N ALA A 325 34.37 -3.22 -15.27
CA ALA A 325 35.05 -4.12 -14.34
C ALA A 325 34.93 -5.58 -14.77
N GLY A 326 35.81 -6.43 -14.23
CA GLY A 326 35.73 -7.88 -14.47
C GLY A 326 34.57 -8.52 -13.73
N PHE A 327 34.18 -9.71 -14.15
CA PHE A 327 33.28 -10.58 -13.39
C PHE A 327 33.71 -12.04 -13.57
N ARG A 328 33.21 -12.93 -12.71
CA ARG A 328 33.46 -14.37 -12.80
C ARG A 328 32.22 -15.14 -12.36
N ASN A 329 31.81 -16.11 -13.15
CA ASN A 329 30.74 -17.03 -12.77
C ASN A 329 31.29 -18.18 -11.92
N LEU A 330 30.72 -18.38 -10.73
CA LEU A 330 31.11 -19.41 -9.78
C LEU A 330 29.96 -20.38 -9.50
N VAL A 331 30.30 -21.62 -9.17
CA VAL A 331 29.37 -22.60 -8.61
C VAL A 331 29.74 -22.83 -7.15
N PRO A 332 28.80 -22.79 -6.19
CA PRO A 332 29.11 -23.02 -4.78
C PRO A 332 29.87 -24.33 -4.57
N LEU A 333 30.97 -24.29 -3.80
CA LEU A 333 31.83 -25.44 -3.56
C LEU A 333 31.07 -26.71 -3.07
N PRO A 334 30.03 -26.62 -2.23
CA PRO A 334 29.21 -27.78 -1.86
C PRO A 334 28.51 -28.46 -3.04
N GLU A 335 28.10 -27.71 -4.07
CA GLU A 335 27.43 -28.25 -5.25
C GLU A 335 28.41 -29.00 -6.16
N ILE A 336 29.61 -28.44 -6.36
CA ILE A 336 30.70 -29.13 -7.10
C ILE A 336 31.05 -30.45 -6.40
N MET A 337 31.22 -30.41 -5.07
CA MET A 337 31.54 -31.61 -4.30
C MET A 337 30.39 -32.62 -4.28
N SER A 338 29.15 -32.15 -4.24
CA SER A 338 27.94 -32.98 -4.37
C SER A 338 27.91 -33.75 -5.70
N GLU A 339 28.23 -33.08 -6.81
CA GLU A 339 28.33 -33.69 -8.14
C GLU A 339 29.41 -34.79 -8.17
N ILE A 340 30.61 -34.48 -7.65
CA ILE A 340 31.75 -35.41 -7.63
C ILE A 340 31.42 -36.67 -6.82
N VAL A 341 30.82 -36.49 -5.64
CA VAL A 341 30.59 -37.57 -4.68
C VAL A 341 29.30 -38.34 -4.97
N GLY A 342 28.37 -37.76 -5.73
CA GLY A 342 27.09 -38.35 -6.11
C GLY A 342 26.06 -38.37 -4.97
N VAL A 343 26.14 -37.44 -4.02
CA VAL A 343 25.22 -37.30 -2.88
C VAL A 343 24.93 -35.83 -2.64
N GLY A 344 23.77 -35.50 -2.07
CA GLY A 344 23.37 -34.09 -1.92
C GLY A 344 24.36 -33.21 -1.14
N PRO A 345 24.37 -31.89 -1.42
CA PRO A 345 25.36 -30.92 -0.90
C PRO A 345 25.33 -30.76 0.62
N LYS A 346 24.17 -31.03 1.24
CA LYS A 346 23.97 -31.01 2.70
C LYS A 346 24.35 -32.33 3.40
N SER A 347 24.83 -33.34 2.66
CA SER A 347 25.17 -34.63 3.24
C SER A 347 26.39 -34.55 4.15
N LYS A 348 26.42 -35.38 5.19
CA LYS A 348 27.57 -35.46 6.11
C LYS A 348 28.88 -35.75 5.36
N LYS A 349 28.83 -36.53 4.28
CA LYS A 349 30.00 -36.87 3.46
C LYS A 349 30.58 -35.61 2.79
N VAL A 350 29.74 -34.83 2.09
CA VAL A 350 30.16 -33.56 1.46
C VAL A 350 30.69 -32.59 2.51
N GLN A 351 30.00 -32.42 3.64
CA GLN A 351 30.44 -31.50 4.70
C GLN A 351 31.80 -31.89 5.29
N THR A 352 32.09 -33.18 5.45
CA THR A 352 33.41 -33.66 5.88
C THR A 352 34.51 -33.29 4.88
N GLU A 353 34.28 -33.52 3.58
CA GLU A 353 35.25 -33.15 2.53
C GLU A 353 35.50 -31.65 2.49
N LEU A 354 34.43 -30.84 2.54
CA LEU A 354 34.55 -29.39 2.58
C LEU A 354 35.35 -28.91 3.80
N ASN A 355 35.10 -29.49 4.97
CA ASN A 355 35.85 -29.16 6.20
C ASN A 355 37.33 -29.51 6.08
N ALA A 356 37.67 -30.64 5.48
CA ALA A 356 39.07 -31.01 5.22
C ALA A 356 39.73 -30.00 4.25
N LEU A 357 39.06 -29.70 3.12
CA LEU A 357 39.56 -28.79 2.09
C LEU A 357 39.82 -27.39 2.64
N THR A 358 38.86 -26.83 3.33
CA THR A 358 38.98 -25.48 3.90
C THR A 358 40.01 -25.40 5.02
N THR A 359 40.15 -26.45 5.84
CA THR A 359 41.23 -26.54 6.83
C THR A 359 42.60 -26.49 6.16
N ALA A 360 42.74 -27.15 5.01
CA ALA A 360 44.01 -27.23 4.27
C ALA A 360 44.30 -26.00 3.41
N LEU A 361 43.30 -25.47 2.71
CA LEU A 361 43.47 -24.50 1.62
C LEU A 361 42.89 -23.11 1.93
N GLY A 362 42.15 -22.95 3.04
CA GLY A 362 41.53 -21.70 3.44
C GLY A 362 40.05 -21.56 3.04
N PRO A 363 39.52 -20.32 2.98
CA PRO A 363 38.10 -20.08 2.74
C PRO A 363 37.59 -20.52 1.35
N GLU A 364 36.28 -20.77 1.24
CA GLU A 364 35.68 -21.37 0.03
C GLU A 364 35.84 -20.51 -1.24
N LEU A 365 35.62 -19.18 -1.16
CA LEU A 365 35.80 -18.30 -2.33
C LEU A 365 37.25 -18.24 -2.80
N ALA A 366 38.20 -18.29 -1.86
CA ALA A 366 39.63 -18.36 -2.20
C ALA A 366 39.95 -19.67 -2.93
N ILE A 367 39.39 -20.81 -2.49
CA ILE A 367 39.54 -22.10 -3.19
C ILE A 367 38.99 -22.02 -4.63
N LEU A 368 37.82 -21.40 -4.81
CA LEU A 368 37.17 -21.28 -6.11
C LEU A 368 37.92 -20.34 -7.07
N ASP A 369 38.40 -19.17 -6.60
CA ASP A 369 38.99 -18.14 -7.48
C ASP A 369 40.54 -18.08 -7.45
N GLU A 370 41.15 -18.11 -6.27
CA GLU A 370 42.54 -17.66 -6.07
C GLU A 370 43.55 -18.82 -5.93
N VAL A 371 43.18 -19.89 -5.22
CA VAL A 371 44.09 -21.00 -4.92
C VAL A 371 44.56 -21.66 -6.23
N PRO A 372 45.88 -21.86 -6.43
CA PRO A 372 46.40 -22.54 -7.62
C PRO A 372 45.85 -23.96 -7.79
N LEU A 373 45.45 -24.33 -9.02
CA LEU A 373 44.81 -25.62 -9.32
C LEU A 373 45.64 -26.85 -8.88
N HIS A 374 46.97 -26.77 -8.92
CA HIS A 374 47.84 -27.88 -8.50
C HIS A 374 47.71 -28.16 -7.00
N LEU A 375 47.59 -27.13 -6.15
CA LEU A 375 47.39 -27.31 -4.70
C LEU A 375 46.01 -27.89 -4.39
N ILE A 376 44.99 -27.54 -5.19
CA ILE A 376 43.65 -28.14 -5.07
C ILE A 376 43.70 -29.62 -5.48
N ALA A 377 44.36 -29.92 -6.59
CA ALA A 377 44.49 -31.29 -7.10
C ALA A 377 45.29 -32.21 -6.15
N GLU A 378 46.27 -31.67 -5.42
CA GLU A 378 47.00 -32.39 -4.36
C GLU A 378 46.07 -32.83 -3.22
N GLN A 379 45.03 -32.06 -2.91
CA GLN A 379 44.03 -32.43 -1.89
C GLN A 379 42.92 -33.32 -2.47
N HIS A 380 42.43 -32.99 -3.67
CA HIS A 380 41.36 -33.71 -4.33
C HIS A 380 41.42 -33.53 -5.86
N GLU A 381 41.95 -34.54 -6.57
CA GLU A 381 42.22 -34.50 -8.02
C GLU A 381 41.01 -34.06 -8.87
N LEU A 382 39.86 -34.73 -8.71
CA LEU A 382 38.64 -34.40 -9.48
C LEU A 382 38.09 -33.00 -9.17
N LEU A 383 38.37 -32.45 -7.98
CA LEU A 383 37.94 -31.11 -7.62
C LEU A 383 38.85 -30.08 -8.30
N GLY A 384 40.15 -30.34 -8.37
CA GLY A 384 41.10 -29.53 -9.15
C GLY A 384 40.72 -29.50 -10.64
N GLU A 385 40.30 -30.63 -11.22
CA GLU A 385 39.77 -30.67 -12.58
C GLU A 385 38.47 -29.86 -12.71
N ALA A 386 37.49 -30.07 -11.82
CA ALA A 386 36.20 -29.39 -11.85
C ALA A 386 36.35 -27.85 -11.74
N ILE A 387 37.16 -27.37 -10.79
CA ILE A 387 37.45 -25.93 -10.64
C ILE A 387 38.24 -25.43 -11.85
N GLY A 388 39.13 -26.23 -12.44
CA GLY A 388 39.80 -25.90 -13.69
C GLY A 388 38.83 -25.70 -14.86
N ARG A 389 37.82 -26.56 -14.99
CA ARG A 389 36.73 -26.42 -15.98
C ARG A 389 35.88 -25.18 -15.72
N LEU A 390 35.49 -24.95 -14.46
CA LEU A 390 34.74 -23.78 -14.00
C LEU A 390 35.46 -22.47 -14.36
N ARG A 391 36.74 -22.33 -13.99
CA ARG A 391 37.54 -21.13 -14.30
C ARG A 391 37.74 -20.88 -15.80
N GLN A 392 37.55 -21.91 -16.64
CA GLN A 392 37.61 -21.80 -18.10
C GLN A 392 36.21 -21.60 -18.74
N GLY A 393 35.14 -21.57 -17.95
CA GLY A 393 33.75 -21.49 -18.44
C GLY A 393 33.25 -22.77 -19.13
N LYS A 394 33.98 -23.89 -19.01
CA LYS A 394 33.63 -25.18 -19.64
C LYS A 394 32.66 -25.96 -18.75
N VAL A 395 31.43 -25.49 -18.69
CA VAL A 395 30.36 -26.06 -17.86
C VAL A 395 29.13 -26.41 -18.70
N PHE A 396 28.35 -27.39 -18.24
CA PHE A 396 27.07 -27.75 -18.82
C PHE A 396 25.95 -26.99 -18.14
N ARG A 397 25.06 -26.39 -18.95
CA ARG A 397 24.01 -25.49 -18.47
C ARG A 397 22.63 -26.07 -18.74
N ASP A 398 21.83 -26.20 -17.70
CA ASP A 398 20.41 -26.56 -17.77
C ASP A 398 19.63 -25.40 -17.13
N SER A 399 19.00 -24.56 -17.96
CA SER A 399 18.53 -23.26 -17.50
C SER A 399 17.25 -23.33 -16.69
N GLY A 400 17.18 -22.48 -15.65
CA GLY A 400 16.00 -22.23 -14.85
C GLY A 400 14.95 -21.38 -15.58
N PHE A 401 13.69 -21.55 -15.16
CA PHE A 401 12.52 -20.93 -15.75
C PHE A 401 11.33 -20.98 -14.77
N ASP A 402 10.42 -20.00 -14.86
CA ASP A 402 9.13 -19.96 -14.13
C ASP A 402 9.20 -20.41 -12.65
N GLY A 403 10.23 -19.95 -11.93
CA GLY A 403 10.41 -20.15 -10.49
C GLY A 403 11.25 -21.37 -10.11
N GLU A 404 11.72 -22.15 -11.08
CA GLU A 404 12.61 -23.30 -10.89
C GLU A 404 14.06 -22.93 -11.17
N TYR A 405 14.95 -23.22 -10.22
CA TYR A 405 16.40 -23.05 -10.43
C TYR A 405 16.90 -23.99 -11.53
N GLY A 406 17.81 -23.48 -12.35
CA GLY A 406 18.60 -24.29 -13.26
C GLY A 406 19.69 -25.08 -12.53
N VAL A 407 20.49 -25.81 -13.30
CA VAL A 407 21.59 -26.65 -12.80
C VAL A 407 22.81 -26.48 -13.69
N ILE A 408 23.94 -26.11 -13.09
CA ILE A 408 25.26 -26.13 -13.74
C ILE A 408 26.03 -27.36 -13.30
N ARG A 409 26.64 -28.04 -14.29
CA ARG A 409 27.41 -29.26 -14.07
C ARG A 409 28.80 -29.13 -14.64
N MET A 410 29.78 -29.68 -13.94
CA MET A 410 31.19 -29.66 -14.33
C MET A 410 31.54 -30.87 -15.20
N PHE A 411 30.77 -31.95 -15.09
CA PHE A 411 30.97 -33.19 -15.83
C PHE A 411 29.74 -33.58 -16.65
N GLU A 412 29.95 -34.30 -17.75
CA GLU A 412 28.81 -34.81 -18.54
C GLU A 412 28.01 -35.84 -17.72
N PRO A 413 26.69 -35.97 -17.99
CA PRO A 413 25.90 -37.06 -17.44
C PRO A 413 26.57 -38.44 -17.64
N GLY A 414 26.93 -39.07 -16.53
CA GLY A 414 27.57 -40.38 -16.50
C GLY A 414 29.10 -40.39 -16.74
N GLU A 415 29.75 -39.24 -16.95
CA GLU A 415 31.22 -39.16 -17.14
C GLU A 415 31.98 -39.75 -15.94
N LEU A 416 31.65 -39.30 -14.72
CA LEU A 416 32.27 -39.78 -13.48
C LEU A 416 32.05 -41.28 -13.28
N ARG A 417 30.87 -41.79 -13.65
CA ARG A 417 30.55 -43.23 -13.60
C ARG A 417 31.39 -44.03 -14.60
N ARG A 418 31.50 -43.56 -15.86
CA ARG A 418 32.34 -44.17 -16.89
C ARG A 418 33.80 -44.24 -16.44
N ARG A 419 34.31 -43.18 -15.79
CA ARG A 419 35.68 -43.14 -15.24
C ARG A 419 35.87 -44.10 -14.06
N ALA A 420 34.91 -44.17 -13.14
CA ALA A 420 34.95 -45.13 -12.03
C ALA A 420 34.94 -46.58 -12.55
N GLU A 421 34.10 -46.87 -13.54
CA GLU A 421 34.05 -48.19 -14.20
C GLU A 421 35.36 -48.48 -14.95
N ALA A 422 35.93 -47.53 -15.69
CA ALA A 422 37.22 -47.69 -16.39
C ALA A 422 38.42 -47.95 -15.44
N ASN A 423 38.50 -47.22 -14.31
CA ASN A 423 39.51 -47.47 -13.27
C ASN A 423 39.30 -48.81 -12.58
N THR A 424 38.05 -49.28 -12.47
CA THR A 424 37.74 -50.61 -11.93
C THR A 424 38.18 -51.69 -12.91
N PHE A 425 37.95 -51.53 -14.22
CA PHE A 425 38.40 -52.47 -15.26
C PHE A 425 39.95 -52.56 -15.36
N ALA A 426 40.68 -51.48 -15.12
CA ALA A 426 42.15 -51.49 -15.06
C ALA A 426 42.73 -52.27 -13.85
N LEU A 427 41.95 -52.45 -12.78
CA LEU A 427 42.31 -53.27 -11.61
C LEU A 427 41.94 -54.75 -11.76
N PHE A 428 41.19 -55.12 -12.80
CA PHE A 428 40.74 -56.49 -13.09
C PHE A 428 41.26 -57.06 -14.41
N GLU A 429 42.29 -56.46 -15.03
CA GLU A 429 43.07 -57.06 -16.13
C GLU A 429 43.97 -58.25 -15.68
N ASP A 430 43.50 -59.01 -14.69
CA ASP A 430 44.05 -60.31 -14.34
C ASP A 430 42.93 -61.28 -13.91
N SER A 431 41.84 -61.37 -14.69
CA SER A 431 41.06 -62.60 -14.87
C SER A 431 39.96 -62.48 -15.91
N LEU A 432 39.97 -63.44 -16.83
CA LEU A 432 39.03 -63.65 -17.93
C LEU A 432 37.58 -63.91 -17.47
N PHE A 433 36.65 -63.41 -18.30
CA PHE A 433 35.31 -63.92 -18.66
C PHE A 433 34.07 -63.07 -18.27
N ALA A 434 33.32 -62.73 -19.34
CA ALA A 434 31.86 -62.59 -19.47
C ALA A 434 31.19 -61.35 -18.84
N ALA A 435 30.15 -60.73 -19.39
CA ALA A 435 29.35 -60.86 -20.63
C ALA A 435 28.50 -59.58 -20.80
N GLU A 436 28.00 -59.32 -22.00
CA GLU A 436 26.98 -58.29 -22.28
C GLU A 436 25.67 -58.50 -21.50
N PRO A 437 24.93 -57.42 -21.19
CA PRO A 437 23.58 -57.31 -21.75
C PRO A 437 23.12 -55.88 -22.14
N THR A 438 22.65 -55.80 -23.39
CA THR A 438 21.59 -54.99 -24.02
C THR A 438 20.89 -53.83 -23.27
N ALA A 439 20.91 -52.65 -23.91
CA ALA A 439 20.08 -51.48 -23.63
C ALA A 439 18.68 -51.53 -24.29
N PRO A 440 17.64 -50.88 -23.72
CA PRO A 440 16.44 -50.54 -24.46
C PRO A 440 16.54 -49.15 -25.11
N ALA A 441 16.10 -49.09 -26.36
CA ALA A 441 16.13 -47.93 -27.24
C ALA A 441 15.29 -46.73 -26.76
N ARG A 442 15.85 -45.52 -26.86
CA ARG A 442 15.10 -44.26 -26.94
C ARG A 442 15.13 -43.75 -28.38
N ARG A 443 13.96 -43.29 -28.84
CA ARG A 443 13.73 -42.69 -30.17
C ARG A 443 14.55 -41.41 -30.30
N ALA A 444 15.21 -41.26 -31.44
CA ALA A 444 15.88 -40.04 -31.87
C ALA A 444 14.88 -39.14 -32.58
N ASP A 445 14.75 -37.90 -32.13
CA ASP A 445 14.23 -36.78 -32.92
C ASP A 445 15.42 -36.07 -33.58
N PRO A 446 15.25 -35.49 -34.79
CA PRO A 446 16.36 -34.95 -35.56
C PRO A 446 16.82 -33.58 -35.03
N GLU A 447 18.14 -33.39 -34.95
CA GLU A 447 18.77 -32.09 -34.76
C GLU A 447 18.49 -31.16 -35.95
N PRO A 448 18.17 -29.87 -35.74
CA PRO A 448 18.30 -28.86 -36.79
C PRO A 448 19.75 -28.35 -36.84
N ASP A 449 20.30 -28.38 -38.05
CA ASP A 449 21.60 -27.86 -38.44
C ASP A 449 21.70 -26.35 -38.17
N LEU A 450 22.66 -25.95 -37.33
CA LEU A 450 22.85 -24.58 -36.82
C LEU A 450 23.71 -23.69 -37.72
N PHE A 451 24.08 -24.10 -38.93
CA PHE A 451 24.99 -23.32 -39.79
C PHE A 451 24.64 -23.35 -41.28
N ALA A 452 23.42 -23.00 -41.65
CA ALA A 452 23.10 -22.65 -43.04
C ALA A 452 23.27 -21.13 -43.27
N ASP A 453 24.22 -20.77 -44.12
CA ASP A 453 24.45 -19.39 -44.58
C ASP A 453 23.16 -18.78 -45.18
N PRO A 454 22.88 -17.49 -44.93
CA PRO A 454 21.70 -16.83 -45.49
C PRO A 454 21.87 -16.56 -46.99
N GLU A 455 20.94 -17.07 -47.81
CA GLU A 455 20.77 -16.62 -49.19
C GLU A 455 20.29 -15.15 -49.26
N PRO A 456 20.65 -14.39 -50.31
CA PRO A 456 20.36 -12.98 -50.39
C PRO A 456 18.87 -12.72 -50.69
N GLN A 457 18.21 -11.95 -49.82
CA GLN A 457 16.84 -11.47 -50.07
C GLN A 457 16.82 -10.28 -51.04
N PRO A 458 15.73 -10.13 -51.83
CA PRO A 458 15.60 -9.08 -52.84
C PRO A 458 15.36 -7.69 -52.23
N GLU A 459 15.80 -6.67 -52.98
CA GLU A 459 15.80 -5.25 -52.60
C GLU A 459 14.44 -4.70 -52.12
N PRO A 460 14.43 -3.78 -51.15
CA PRO A 460 13.22 -3.15 -50.66
C PRO A 460 12.62 -2.15 -51.67
N ALA A 461 11.29 -2.18 -51.77
CA ALA A 461 10.51 -1.19 -52.49
C ALA A 461 10.66 0.21 -51.89
N ALA A 462 10.62 1.22 -52.78
CA ALA A 462 10.89 2.62 -52.53
C ALA A 462 10.05 3.25 -51.38
N PRO A 463 10.61 4.26 -50.68
CA PRO A 463 9.96 4.90 -49.55
C PRO A 463 8.73 5.71 -49.95
N ILE A 464 7.64 5.56 -49.19
CA ILE A 464 6.51 6.49 -49.20
C ILE A 464 6.93 7.71 -48.37
N GLU A 465 6.96 8.87 -49.00
CA GLU A 465 7.33 10.13 -48.36
C GLU A 465 6.35 10.50 -47.22
N PRO A 466 6.85 10.99 -46.09
CA PRO A 466 6.02 11.55 -45.03
C PRO A 466 5.45 12.89 -45.48
N ALA A 467 4.12 13.02 -45.48
CA ALA A 467 3.46 14.30 -45.64
C ALA A 467 3.80 15.21 -44.44
N ASP A 468 4.22 16.43 -44.77
CA ASP A 468 4.57 17.52 -43.85
C ASP A 468 3.56 17.70 -42.71
N LEU A 469 4.01 17.47 -41.47
CA LEU A 469 3.39 18.03 -40.27
C LEU A 469 4.35 19.09 -39.70
N ALA A 470 4.11 20.32 -40.12
CA ALA A 470 4.76 21.51 -39.59
C ALA A 470 4.46 21.67 -38.08
N PRO A 471 5.39 22.26 -37.29
CA PRO A 471 5.13 22.60 -35.90
C PRO A 471 4.28 23.87 -35.86
N ALA A 472 2.99 23.70 -35.62
CA ALA A 472 2.10 24.81 -35.28
C ALA A 472 1.82 24.76 -33.78
N THR A 473 2.57 25.54 -33.02
CA THR A 473 2.12 26.08 -31.74
C THR A 473 0.97 27.05 -32.02
N PRO A 474 -0.26 26.82 -31.52
CA PRO A 474 -1.19 27.91 -31.35
C PRO A 474 -0.83 28.60 -30.03
N ALA A 475 -0.47 29.87 -30.12
CA ALA A 475 -0.58 30.77 -29.00
C ALA A 475 -2.00 30.65 -28.41
N ALA A 476 -2.10 30.63 -27.08
CA ALA A 476 -3.37 30.60 -26.37
C ALA A 476 -4.21 31.83 -26.76
N GLU A 477 -5.18 31.61 -27.64
CA GLU A 477 -6.34 32.50 -27.79
C GLU A 477 -7.34 32.21 -26.65
N PRO A 478 -8.07 33.22 -26.16
CA PRO A 478 -8.96 33.07 -25.02
C PRO A 478 -10.06 32.07 -25.38
N VAL A 479 -10.15 30.99 -24.61
CA VAL A 479 -11.19 29.98 -24.73
C VAL A 479 -12.55 30.67 -24.57
N ALA A 480 -13.30 30.77 -25.66
CA ALA A 480 -14.73 31.04 -25.60
C ALA A 480 -15.41 29.83 -24.93
N VAL A 481 -16.06 30.07 -23.80
CA VAL A 481 -16.74 29.08 -22.94
C VAL A 481 -17.69 28.19 -23.78
N PRO A 482 -17.39 26.90 -24.01
CA PRO A 482 -18.38 25.94 -24.48
C PRO A 482 -19.43 25.77 -23.39
N ALA A 483 -20.71 25.58 -23.76
CA ALA A 483 -21.81 25.66 -22.81
C ALA A 483 -21.58 24.73 -21.61
N LEU A 484 -21.47 25.32 -20.42
CA LEU A 484 -21.16 24.69 -19.13
C LEU A 484 -21.96 23.39 -18.84
N LEU A 485 -23.08 23.18 -19.53
CA LEU A 485 -24.00 22.05 -19.38
C LEU A 485 -23.76 20.90 -20.38
N ASP A 486 -22.93 21.07 -21.41
CA ASP A 486 -22.75 20.09 -22.50
C ASP A 486 -22.17 18.75 -22.02
N GLY A 487 -21.43 18.76 -20.90
CA GLY A 487 -20.89 17.56 -20.27
C GLY A 487 -21.85 16.84 -19.31
N LEU A 488 -23.10 17.27 -19.18
CA LEU A 488 -24.10 16.64 -18.30
C LEU A 488 -25.01 15.69 -19.08
N ASP A 489 -25.45 14.62 -18.45
CA ASP A 489 -26.49 13.77 -19.02
C ASP A 489 -27.88 14.45 -18.99
N PRO A 490 -28.91 13.91 -19.68
CA PRO A 490 -30.22 14.56 -19.76
C PRO A 490 -30.88 14.84 -18.40
N ASP A 491 -30.75 13.96 -17.41
CA ASP A 491 -31.36 14.13 -16.09
C ASP A 491 -30.62 15.22 -15.31
N GLN A 492 -29.28 15.17 -15.32
CA GLN A 492 -28.43 16.18 -14.69
C GLN A 492 -28.61 17.57 -15.32
N ARG A 493 -28.70 17.62 -16.65
CA ARG A 493 -28.95 18.85 -17.41
C ARG A 493 -30.32 19.43 -17.08
N ALA A 494 -31.37 18.61 -17.03
CA ALA A 494 -32.70 19.07 -16.66
C ALA A 494 -32.73 19.67 -15.24
N ALA A 495 -31.96 19.11 -14.29
CA ALA A 495 -31.80 19.67 -12.97
C ALA A 495 -31.00 20.99 -12.97
N ALA A 496 -29.93 21.10 -13.77
CA ALA A 496 -29.10 22.29 -13.85
C ALA A 496 -29.78 23.47 -14.57
N GLU A 497 -30.59 23.20 -15.60
CA GLU A 497 -31.31 24.22 -16.39
C GLU A 497 -32.48 24.87 -15.63
N ARG A 498 -32.97 24.24 -14.56
CA ARG A 498 -34.17 24.71 -13.86
C ARG A 498 -33.87 25.81 -12.85
N LEU A 499 -33.77 27.05 -13.28
CA LEU A 499 -33.31 28.15 -12.42
C LEU A 499 -34.30 28.45 -11.28
N ASP A 500 -35.52 28.86 -11.60
CA ASP A 500 -36.45 29.42 -10.61
C ASP A 500 -37.31 28.38 -9.87
N GLY A 501 -37.63 28.74 -8.64
CA GLY A 501 -38.52 28.01 -7.73
C GLY A 501 -37.84 26.88 -6.95
N PRO A 502 -38.55 26.28 -5.98
CA PRO A 502 -38.04 25.14 -5.24
C PRO A 502 -37.83 23.92 -6.14
N LEU A 503 -36.72 23.22 -5.95
CA LEU A 503 -36.34 22.06 -6.73
C LEU A 503 -35.88 20.93 -5.81
N LEU A 504 -36.50 19.76 -5.95
CA LEU A 504 -36.04 18.52 -5.31
C LEU A 504 -35.36 17.63 -6.35
N ILE A 505 -34.09 17.30 -6.14
CA ILE A 505 -33.33 16.37 -6.99
C ILE A 505 -33.18 15.06 -6.23
N ILE A 506 -33.86 14.01 -6.69
CA ILE A 506 -33.74 12.66 -6.16
C ILE A 506 -32.60 11.98 -6.90
N ALA A 507 -31.49 11.76 -6.22
CA ALA A 507 -30.25 11.34 -6.86
C ALA A 507 -29.65 10.15 -6.13
N GLY A 508 -29.77 8.96 -6.74
CA GLY A 508 -29.22 7.72 -6.23
C GLY A 508 -27.68 7.76 -6.07
N PRO A 509 -27.07 6.74 -5.45
CA PRO A 509 -25.62 6.69 -5.32
C PRO A 509 -24.96 6.67 -6.70
N GLY A 510 -23.82 7.35 -6.85
CA GLY A 510 -23.04 7.39 -8.09
C GLY A 510 -23.72 8.10 -9.27
N THR A 511 -24.81 8.84 -9.05
CA THR A 511 -25.54 9.55 -10.13
C THR A 511 -25.00 10.96 -10.44
N GLY A 512 -23.93 11.37 -9.76
CA GLY A 512 -23.31 12.69 -9.96
C GLY A 512 -24.01 13.83 -9.22
N LYS A 513 -24.44 13.62 -7.95
CA LYS A 513 -25.02 14.65 -7.07
C LYS A 513 -24.21 15.95 -7.04
N THR A 514 -22.96 15.83 -6.58
CA THR A 514 -22.03 16.97 -6.46
C THR A 514 -21.80 17.63 -7.82
N ARG A 515 -21.61 16.83 -8.88
CA ARG A 515 -21.45 17.35 -10.26
C ARG A 515 -22.65 18.17 -10.70
N THR A 516 -23.86 17.68 -10.43
CA THR A 516 -25.11 18.38 -10.79
C THR A 516 -25.22 19.71 -10.05
N LEU A 517 -24.95 19.72 -8.74
CA LEU A 517 -24.98 20.96 -7.95
C LEU A 517 -23.90 21.97 -8.39
N THR A 518 -22.67 21.52 -8.61
CA THR A 518 -21.57 22.44 -9.00
C THR A 518 -21.81 23.04 -10.38
N HIS A 519 -22.25 22.26 -11.36
CA HIS A 519 -22.60 22.78 -12.67
C HIS A 519 -23.81 23.73 -12.61
N ARG A 520 -24.82 23.42 -11.79
CA ARG A 520 -25.98 24.31 -11.57
C ARG A 520 -25.56 25.66 -10.98
N LEU A 521 -24.76 25.66 -9.91
CA LEU A 521 -24.28 26.89 -9.27
C LEU A 521 -23.40 27.71 -10.20
N ALA A 522 -22.48 27.04 -10.91
CA ALA A 522 -21.68 27.71 -11.94
C ALA A 522 -22.57 28.27 -13.07
N HIS A 523 -23.62 27.55 -13.50
CA HIS A 523 -24.55 28.02 -14.52
C HIS A 523 -25.30 29.28 -14.09
N LEU A 524 -25.76 29.32 -12.83
CA LEU A 524 -26.43 30.49 -12.25
C LEU A 524 -25.55 31.74 -12.29
N VAL A 525 -24.30 31.63 -11.85
CA VAL A 525 -23.42 32.80 -11.73
C VAL A 525 -22.75 33.21 -13.03
N THR A 526 -22.56 32.29 -13.98
CA THR A 526 -21.86 32.59 -15.25
C THR A 526 -22.79 32.86 -16.42
N ALA A 527 -23.91 32.15 -16.53
CA ALA A 527 -24.80 32.26 -17.70
C ALA A 527 -26.05 33.11 -17.43
N HIS A 528 -26.39 33.32 -16.15
CA HIS A 528 -27.58 34.07 -15.73
C HIS A 528 -27.25 35.26 -14.83
N ASP A 529 -25.97 35.61 -14.71
CA ASP A 529 -25.47 36.77 -13.96
C ASP A 529 -26.00 36.87 -12.52
N VAL A 530 -26.26 35.73 -11.87
CA VAL A 530 -26.67 35.69 -10.47
C VAL A 530 -25.48 36.15 -9.60
N PRO A 531 -25.66 37.14 -8.70
CA PRO A 531 -24.58 37.57 -7.80
C PRO A 531 -24.08 36.38 -6.96
N PRO A 532 -22.78 36.00 -7.00
CA PRO A 532 -22.27 34.85 -6.26
C PRO A 532 -22.49 34.93 -4.75
N GLU A 533 -22.50 36.15 -4.20
CA GLU A 533 -22.73 36.43 -2.79
C GLU A 533 -24.17 36.07 -2.37
N GLN A 534 -25.09 35.95 -3.33
CA GLN A 534 -26.46 35.50 -3.13
C GLN A 534 -26.66 33.99 -3.15
N CYS A 535 -25.59 33.22 -3.41
CA CYS A 535 -25.62 31.77 -3.49
C CYS A 535 -25.05 31.15 -2.20
N LEU A 536 -25.86 30.29 -1.58
CA LEU A 536 -25.51 29.50 -0.42
C LEU A 536 -25.58 28.01 -0.77
N ALA A 537 -24.47 27.28 -0.62
CA ALA A 537 -24.43 25.84 -0.74
C ALA A 537 -24.10 25.21 0.63
N ILE A 538 -24.99 24.35 1.11
CA ILE A 538 -24.88 23.66 2.40
C ILE A 538 -24.59 22.18 2.15
N THR A 539 -23.50 21.67 2.73
CA THR A 539 -23.13 20.26 2.71
C THR A 539 -23.15 19.66 4.12
N PHE A 540 -23.20 18.34 4.22
CA PHE A 540 -23.20 17.65 5.52
C PHE A 540 -21.79 17.51 6.13
N THR A 541 -20.77 17.33 5.28
CA THR A 541 -19.37 17.15 5.71
C THR A 541 -18.47 18.27 5.18
N ARG A 542 -17.37 18.53 5.91
CA ARG A 542 -16.36 19.53 5.51
C ARG A 542 -15.68 19.15 4.20
N ARG A 543 -15.31 17.88 4.05
CA ARG A 543 -14.74 17.33 2.82
C ARG A 543 -15.65 17.56 1.61
N ALA A 544 -16.96 17.37 1.74
CA ALA A 544 -17.89 17.67 0.66
C ALA A 544 -17.94 19.17 0.31
N ALA A 545 -17.80 20.06 1.30
CA ALA A 545 -17.71 21.50 1.05
C ALA A 545 -16.42 21.89 0.33
N GLU A 546 -15.27 21.30 0.71
CA GLU A 546 -13.97 21.51 0.04
C GLU A 546 -13.98 20.99 -1.39
N GLU A 547 -14.43 19.76 -1.60
CA GLU A 547 -14.57 19.18 -2.95
C GLU A 547 -15.49 20.03 -3.85
N MET A 548 -16.59 20.54 -3.29
CA MET A 548 -17.48 21.45 -4.02
C MET A 548 -16.80 22.77 -4.38
N ARG A 549 -15.99 23.35 -3.47
CA ARG A 549 -15.19 24.57 -3.74
C ARG A 549 -14.17 24.35 -4.84
N GLU A 550 -13.41 23.27 -4.79
CA GLU A 550 -12.41 22.94 -5.81
C GLU A 550 -13.04 22.78 -7.19
N ARG A 551 -14.14 22.03 -7.29
CA ARG A 551 -14.88 21.84 -8.55
C ARG A 551 -15.45 23.15 -9.08
N LEU A 552 -15.98 24.00 -8.20
CA LEU A 552 -16.48 25.33 -8.60
C LEU A 552 -15.36 26.27 -9.01
N ALA A 553 -14.18 26.19 -8.39
CA ALA A 553 -13.02 26.96 -8.82
C ALA A 553 -12.57 26.59 -10.24
N ALA A 554 -12.69 25.31 -10.62
CA ALA A 554 -12.42 24.87 -11.99
C ALA A 554 -13.51 25.30 -12.99
N LEU A 555 -14.79 25.26 -12.59
CA LEU A 555 -15.93 25.57 -13.47
C LEU A 555 -16.21 27.07 -13.61
N ALA A 556 -15.97 27.86 -12.57
CA ALA A 556 -16.28 29.29 -12.49
C ALA A 556 -15.22 30.05 -11.67
N PRO A 557 -13.95 30.12 -12.13
CA PRO A 557 -12.81 30.64 -11.36
C PRO A 557 -13.00 32.07 -10.86
N GLU A 558 -13.65 32.94 -11.64
CA GLU A 558 -13.89 34.35 -11.28
C GLU A 558 -14.98 34.55 -10.21
N HIS A 559 -15.78 33.52 -9.94
CA HIS A 559 -16.96 33.58 -9.07
C HIS A 559 -16.82 32.70 -7.83
N ALA A 560 -16.07 31.60 -7.92
CA ALA A 560 -16.01 30.56 -6.89
C ALA A 560 -15.67 31.08 -5.49
N GLY A 561 -14.70 32.01 -5.37
CA GLY A 561 -14.30 32.57 -4.08
C GLY A 561 -15.34 33.45 -3.40
N ARG A 562 -16.39 33.88 -4.13
CA ARG A 562 -17.47 34.74 -3.63
C ARG A 562 -18.75 33.95 -3.26
N LEU A 563 -18.83 32.68 -3.66
CA LEU A 563 -19.90 31.77 -3.28
C LEU A 563 -19.78 31.39 -1.79
N THR A 564 -20.91 31.37 -1.07
CA THR A 564 -20.90 30.83 0.30
C THR A 564 -21.12 29.33 0.26
N ILE A 565 -20.07 28.55 0.49
CA ILE A 565 -20.13 27.08 0.60
C ILE A 565 -19.77 26.72 2.03
N SER A 566 -20.60 25.95 2.72
CA SER A 566 -20.46 25.69 4.16
C SER A 566 -21.13 24.40 4.60
N THR A 567 -20.83 23.91 5.81
CA THR A 567 -21.71 22.99 6.53
C THR A 567 -22.73 23.78 7.37
N PHE A 568 -23.76 23.11 7.90
CA PHE A 568 -24.70 23.72 8.85
C PHE A 568 -24.00 24.36 10.06
N HIS A 569 -23.06 23.64 10.68
CA HIS A 569 -22.35 24.13 11.86
C HIS A 569 -21.39 25.26 11.53
N ALA A 570 -20.67 25.19 10.40
CA ALA A 570 -19.80 26.28 9.96
C ALA A 570 -20.61 27.54 9.57
N LEU A 571 -21.82 27.37 9.03
CA LEU A 571 -22.75 28.46 8.78
C LEU A 571 -23.22 29.04 10.11
N GLY A 572 -23.56 28.18 11.07
CA GLY A 572 -23.88 28.54 12.44
C GLY A 572 -22.82 29.41 13.11
N VAL A 573 -21.55 28.98 13.06
CA VAL A 573 -20.42 29.79 13.54
C VAL A 573 -20.40 31.15 12.86
N ARG A 574 -20.57 31.23 11.54
CA ARG A 574 -20.60 32.51 10.81
C ARG A 574 -21.73 33.43 11.29
N PHE A 575 -22.92 32.89 11.51
CA PHE A 575 -24.06 33.62 12.08
C PHE A 575 -23.76 34.15 13.47
N LEU A 576 -23.24 33.31 14.36
CA LEU A 576 -22.95 33.70 15.74
C LEU A 576 -21.79 34.68 15.83
N ARG A 577 -20.81 34.60 14.92
CA ARG A 577 -19.73 35.59 14.80
C ARG A 577 -20.27 36.94 14.34
N GLU A 578 -21.20 36.97 13.38
CA GLU A 578 -21.83 38.21 12.91
C GLU A 578 -22.75 38.84 13.98
N LEU A 579 -23.40 38.01 14.79
CA LEU A 579 -24.41 38.41 15.78
C LEU A 579 -23.92 38.32 17.23
N HIS A 580 -22.60 38.27 17.46
CA HIS A 580 -22.02 37.97 18.76
C HIS A 580 -22.52 38.91 19.88
N GLU A 581 -22.69 40.21 19.56
CA GLU A 581 -23.17 41.22 20.50
C GLU A 581 -24.59 40.92 21.01
N ARG A 582 -25.46 40.35 20.16
CA ARG A 582 -26.84 39.99 20.53
C ARG A 582 -26.89 38.85 21.55
N LEU A 583 -25.81 38.06 21.65
CA LEU A 583 -25.68 36.94 22.57
C LEU A 583 -24.81 37.27 23.80
N GLY A 584 -24.33 38.51 23.91
CA GLY A 584 -23.39 38.89 24.97
C GLY A 584 -22.04 38.17 24.87
N LEU A 585 -21.68 37.72 23.68
CA LEU A 585 -20.43 37.03 23.38
C LEU A 585 -19.40 38.02 22.81
N SER A 586 -18.12 37.70 22.98
CA SER A 586 -17.06 38.38 22.24
C SER A 586 -17.05 37.92 20.77
N ALA A 587 -16.45 38.74 19.89
CA ALA A 587 -16.24 38.36 18.50
C ALA A 587 -15.42 37.05 18.36
N ASN A 588 -14.66 36.67 19.39
CA ASN A 588 -13.72 35.55 19.41
C ASN A 588 -14.12 34.43 20.41
N PHE A 589 -15.41 34.30 20.77
CA PHE A 589 -15.93 33.18 21.56
C PHE A 589 -15.39 31.80 21.10
N THR A 590 -15.30 30.84 22.01
CA THR A 590 -14.79 29.48 21.69
C THR A 590 -15.89 28.42 21.74
N ILE A 591 -15.73 27.35 20.96
CA ILE A 591 -16.67 26.22 20.93
C ILE A 591 -16.26 25.22 22.02
N ALA A 592 -17.17 24.94 22.96
CA ALA A 592 -16.94 24.07 24.11
C ALA A 592 -16.86 22.59 23.71
N GLY A 593 -15.70 21.97 23.95
CA GLY A 593 -15.52 20.52 23.79
C GLY A 593 -16.14 19.71 24.93
N THR A 594 -16.27 18.39 24.76
CA THR A 594 -16.94 17.50 25.72
C THR A 594 -16.39 17.59 27.15
N GLU A 595 -15.08 17.76 27.33
CA GLU A 595 -14.48 17.95 28.66
C GLU A 595 -14.91 19.25 29.33
N GLN A 596 -14.98 20.35 28.58
CA GLN A 596 -15.43 21.65 29.10
C GLN A 596 -16.92 21.60 29.44
N GLN A 597 -17.73 20.95 28.60
CA GLN A 597 -19.15 20.72 28.89
C GLN A 597 -19.32 19.89 30.15
N LEU A 598 -18.54 18.81 30.30
CA LEU A 598 -18.56 17.95 31.50
C LEU A 598 -18.15 18.73 32.76
N ALA A 599 -17.11 19.56 32.68
CA ALA A 599 -16.65 20.37 33.81
C ALA A 599 -17.73 21.38 34.25
N ILE A 600 -18.34 22.09 33.29
CA ILE A 600 -19.43 23.04 33.56
C ILE A 600 -20.64 22.32 34.17
N LEU A 601 -21.05 21.19 33.59
CA LEU A 601 -22.17 20.42 34.12
C LEU A 601 -21.88 19.84 35.49
N THR A 602 -20.65 19.43 35.77
CA THR A 602 -20.25 18.94 37.09
C THR A 602 -20.33 20.03 38.14
N GLU A 603 -19.95 21.27 37.80
CA GLU A 603 -20.08 22.43 38.67
C GLU A 603 -21.55 22.78 38.96
N ILE A 604 -22.41 22.72 37.95
CA ILE A 604 -23.82 23.11 38.06
C ILE A 604 -24.68 22.03 38.75
N THR A 605 -24.37 20.75 38.52
CA THR A 605 -25.10 19.61 39.08
C THR A 605 -24.51 19.10 40.41
N GLY A 606 -23.26 19.43 40.70
CA GLY A 606 -22.51 18.95 41.87
C GLY A 606 -22.06 17.49 41.78
N ALA A 607 -22.31 16.78 40.66
CA ALA A 607 -21.98 15.37 40.51
C ALA A 607 -21.56 15.02 39.07
N GLU A 608 -20.31 14.60 38.90
CA GLU A 608 -19.76 14.25 37.58
C GLU A 608 -20.52 13.10 36.90
N LYS A 609 -20.99 12.11 37.68
CA LYS A 609 -21.80 11.01 37.14
C LYS A 609 -23.07 11.52 36.47
N THR A 610 -23.78 12.44 37.12
CA THR A 610 -25.01 13.05 36.58
C THR A 610 -24.69 13.92 35.35
N ALA A 611 -23.58 14.66 35.38
CA ALA A 611 -23.09 15.43 34.24
C ALA A 611 -22.80 14.54 33.01
N ARG A 612 -22.15 13.38 33.20
CA ARG A 612 -21.94 12.38 32.13
C ARG A 612 -23.26 11.79 31.64
N GLU A 613 -24.19 11.46 32.53
CA GLU A 613 -25.51 10.94 32.15
C GLU A 613 -26.34 11.94 31.34
N LEU A 614 -26.19 13.25 31.59
CA LEU A 614 -26.80 14.32 30.81
C LEU A 614 -26.19 14.47 29.41
N LEU A 615 -24.84 14.41 29.30
CA LEU A 615 -24.13 14.46 28.02
C LEU A 615 -24.38 13.22 27.16
N ASP A 616 -24.50 12.06 27.80
CA ASP A 616 -24.83 10.79 27.14
C ASP A 616 -26.33 10.71 26.73
N GLY A 617 -27.14 11.70 27.08
CA GLY A 617 -28.59 11.71 26.83
C GLY A 617 -29.37 10.65 27.62
N LYS A 618 -28.79 10.10 28.69
CA LYS A 618 -29.44 9.12 29.59
C LYS A 618 -30.38 9.78 30.60
N THR A 619 -30.22 11.08 30.82
CA THR A 619 -31.04 11.89 31.71
C THR A 619 -31.55 13.12 30.96
N GLU A 620 -32.82 13.46 31.17
CA GLU A 620 -33.42 14.64 30.54
C GLU A 620 -32.95 15.94 31.20
N TRP A 621 -32.87 16.98 30.39
CA TRP A 621 -32.55 18.32 30.84
C TRP A 621 -33.83 19.06 31.26
N ASP A 622 -33.89 19.54 32.49
CA ASP A 622 -34.93 20.48 32.91
C ASP A 622 -34.61 21.92 32.45
N ALA A 623 -35.62 22.78 32.47
CA ALA A 623 -35.51 24.15 31.96
C ALA A 623 -34.56 25.03 32.80
N ASP A 624 -34.51 24.84 34.12
CA ASP A 624 -33.63 25.60 35.02
C ASP A 624 -32.16 25.20 34.79
N LEU A 625 -31.90 23.90 34.66
CA LEU A 625 -30.59 23.36 34.38
C LEU A 625 -30.05 23.83 33.02
N ARG A 626 -30.90 23.83 31.97
CA ARG A 626 -30.52 24.38 30.66
C ARG A 626 -30.18 25.86 30.73
N ASP A 627 -30.97 26.65 31.46
CA ASP A 627 -30.73 28.08 31.62
C ASP A 627 -29.43 28.35 32.40
N ARG A 628 -29.19 27.65 33.52
CA ARG A 628 -27.93 27.74 34.27
C ARG A 628 -26.73 27.32 33.43
N TYR A 629 -26.86 26.24 32.66
CA TYR A 629 -25.81 25.76 31.76
C TYR A 629 -25.47 26.78 30.68
N THR A 630 -26.49 27.29 29.99
CA THR A 630 -26.33 28.30 28.94
C THR A 630 -25.72 29.58 29.50
N LYS A 631 -26.19 30.08 30.65
CA LYS A 631 -25.61 31.24 31.33
C LYS A 631 -24.15 31.04 31.69
N THR A 632 -23.79 29.84 32.14
CA THR A 632 -22.41 29.52 32.50
C THR A 632 -21.51 29.43 31.27
N LEU A 633 -22.01 28.88 30.14
CA LEU A 633 -21.31 28.91 28.86
C LEU A 633 -21.05 30.36 28.42
N ARG A 634 -22.10 31.21 28.38
CA ARG A 634 -21.98 32.62 27.96
C ARG A 634 -21.07 33.44 28.87
N ALA A 635 -21.15 33.26 30.19
CA ALA A 635 -20.25 33.92 31.15
C ALA A 635 -18.77 33.57 30.94
N ARG A 636 -18.48 32.45 30.27
CA ARG A 636 -17.12 32.00 29.93
C ARG A 636 -16.76 32.26 28.47
N ASP A 637 -17.58 33.02 27.75
CA ASP A 637 -17.42 33.29 26.32
C ASP A 637 -17.37 32.01 25.47
N LEU A 638 -18.24 31.05 25.83
CA LEU A 638 -18.39 29.74 25.19
C LEU A 638 -19.75 29.58 24.52
N VAL A 639 -19.74 28.81 23.43
CA VAL A 639 -20.93 28.17 22.83
C VAL A 639 -20.67 26.68 22.70
N ASP A 640 -21.67 25.83 22.81
CA ASP A 640 -21.50 24.40 22.51
C ASP A 640 -21.79 24.10 21.02
N PHE A 641 -21.81 22.82 20.66
CA PHE A 641 -22.05 22.39 19.28
C PHE A 641 -23.52 22.55 18.87
N ASP A 642 -24.45 22.35 19.80
CA ASP A 642 -25.89 22.47 19.55
C ASP A 642 -26.30 23.95 19.43
N ASP A 643 -25.64 24.84 20.16
CA ASP A 643 -25.75 26.30 20.07
C ASP A 643 -25.52 26.81 18.64
N LEU A 644 -24.66 26.15 17.86
CA LEU A 644 -24.35 26.55 16.49
C LEU A 644 -25.57 26.52 15.57
N ILE A 645 -26.59 25.72 15.89
CA ILE A 645 -27.84 25.67 15.10
C ILE A 645 -29.01 26.25 15.90
N THR A 646 -29.10 25.95 17.20
CA THR A 646 -30.21 26.42 18.04
C THR A 646 -30.25 27.94 18.17
N GLN A 647 -29.08 28.60 18.33
CA GLN A 647 -29.03 30.06 18.53
C GLN A 647 -29.34 30.83 17.24
N PRO A 648 -28.80 30.49 16.06
CA PRO A 648 -29.24 31.14 14.82
C PRO A 648 -30.74 30.98 14.57
N VAL A 649 -31.31 29.79 14.82
CA VAL A 649 -32.77 29.59 14.71
C VAL A 649 -33.51 30.53 15.66
N ALA A 650 -33.15 30.55 16.95
CA ALA A 650 -33.82 31.39 17.93
C ALA A 650 -33.73 32.90 17.61
N LEU A 651 -32.58 33.37 17.14
CA LEU A 651 -32.37 34.78 16.77
C LEU A 651 -33.19 35.18 15.54
N LEU A 652 -33.25 34.31 14.53
CA LEU A 652 -34.02 34.56 13.30
C LEU A 652 -35.54 34.51 13.53
N GLU A 653 -36.00 33.68 14.47
CA GLU A 653 -37.42 33.63 14.85
C GLU A 653 -37.86 34.82 15.70
N ALA A 654 -36.95 35.38 16.48
CA ALA A 654 -37.24 36.53 17.33
C ALA A 654 -37.24 37.86 16.56
N ASP A 655 -36.63 37.92 15.37
CA ASP A 655 -36.44 39.16 14.60
C ASP A 655 -36.69 38.92 13.10
N ASP A 656 -37.93 39.20 12.66
CA ASP A 656 -38.35 39.06 11.27
C ASP A 656 -37.53 39.92 10.30
N ALA A 657 -37.08 41.10 10.72
CA ALA A 657 -36.28 41.99 9.88
C ALA A 657 -34.87 41.43 9.67
N LEU A 658 -34.30 40.81 10.72
CA LEU A 658 -33.05 40.06 10.60
C LEU A 658 -33.23 38.87 9.64
N ALA A 659 -34.31 38.10 9.77
CA ALA A 659 -34.60 36.99 8.87
C ALA A 659 -34.76 37.44 7.41
N GLU A 660 -35.45 38.56 7.17
CA GLU A 660 -35.57 39.16 5.83
C GLU A 660 -34.20 39.57 5.25
N SER A 661 -33.32 40.15 6.07
CA SER A 661 -31.97 40.51 5.61
C SER A 661 -31.13 39.30 5.15
N TYR A 662 -31.28 38.14 5.81
CA TYR A 662 -30.59 36.91 5.42
C TYR A 662 -31.25 36.24 4.21
N ARG A 663 -32.58 36.36 4.04
CA ARG A 663 -33.29 35.91 2.83
C ARG A 663 -32.84 36.69 1.59
N ASP A 664 -32.69 38.00 1.73
CA ASP A 664 -32.16 38.86 0.66
C ASP A 664 -30.70 38.55 0.36
N ARG A 665 -29.91 38.24 1.40
CA ARG A 665 -28.52 37.80 1.24
C ARG A 665 -28.41 36.44 0.59
N TYR A 666 -29.27 35.46 0.89
CA TYR A 666 -29.17 34.09 0.40
C TYR A 666 -30.41 33.70 -0.42
N ARG A 667 -30.55 34.31 -1.59
CA ARG A 667 -31.69 34.08 -2.49
C ARG A 667 -31.67 32.70 -3.16
N TRP A 668 -30.48 32.13 -3.35
CA TRP A 668 -30.25 30.86 -4.04
C TRP A 668 -29.60 29.87 -3.08
N ILE A 669 -30.39 28.92 -2.57
CA ILE A 669 -29.93 27.98 -1.55
C ILE A 669 -29.86 26.59 -2.18
N SER A 670 -28.72 25.93 -2.06
CA SER A 670 -28.53 24.53 -2.44
C SER A 670 -28.16 23.71 -1.21
N VAL A 671 -28.82 22.58 -0.99
CA VAL A 671 -28.56 21.68 0.15
C VAL A 671 -28.30 20.27 -0.36
N ASP A 672 -27.12 19.75 -0.06
CA ASP A 672 -26.73 18.37 -0.33
C ASP A 672 -27.03 17.45 0.85
N GLU A 673 -27.18 16.15 0.58
CA GLU A 673 -27.55 15.11 1.53
C GLU A 673 -28.80 15.45 2.36
N TYR A 674 -29.82 16.01 1.70
CA TYR A 674 -31.03 16.54 2.33
C TYR A 674 -31.80 15.50 3.18
N GLN A 675 -31.60 14.21 2.92
CA GLN A 675 -32.22 13.13 3.70
C GLN A 675 -31.70 13.01 5.14
N ASP A 676 -30.54 13.60 5.46
CA ASP A 676 -29.91 13.52 6.79
C ASP A 676 -30.10 14.78 7.63
N VAL A 677 -30.97 15.69 7.18
CA VAL A 677 -31.30 16.92 7.89
C VAL A 677 -32.13 16.61 9.15
N ASP A 678 -31.76 17.23 10.27
CA ASP A 678 -32.54 17.19 11.52
C ASP A 678 -33.56 18.33 11.63
N GLU A 679 -34.39 18.32 12.67
CA GLU A 679 -35.45 19.32 12.89
C GLU A 679 -34.95 20.75 12.97
N LEU A 680 -33.84 21.00 13.68
CA LEU A 680 -33.33 22.36 13.86
C LEU A 680 -32.65 22.87 12.59
N GLN A 681 -31.92 22.01 11.89
CA GLN A 681 -31.34 22.31 10.58
C GLN A 681 -32.43 22.60 9.55
N TYR A 682 -33.49 21.80 9.51
CA TYR A 682 -34.64 22.01 8.64
C TYR A 682 -35.33 23.35 8.95
N ARG A 683 -35.52 23.66 10.24
CA ARG A 683 -36.12 24.92 10.68
C ARG A 683 -35.27 26.13 10.29
N LEU A 684 -33.94 26.04 10.44
CA LEU A 684 -33.01 27.06 9.94
C LEU A 684 -33.17 27.27 8.42
N LEU A 685 -33.21 26.18 7.63
CA LEU A 685 -33.43 26.27 6.19
C LEU A 685 -34.75 26.96 5.85
N ARG A 686 -35.84 26.66 6.57
CA ARG A 686 -37.14 27.31 6.37
C ARG A 686 -37.09 28.81 6.63
N LEU A 687 -36.37 29.23 7.68
CA LEU A 687 -36.19 30.64 8.01
C LEU A 687 -35.38 31.38 6.94
N LEU A 688 -34.31 30.75 6.42
CA LEU A 688 -33.46 31.32 5.37
C LEU A 688 -34.11 31.33 3.99
N ALA A 689 -34.94 30.34 3.68
CA ALA A 689 -35.63 30.24 2.40
C ALA A 689 -36.84 31.20 2.33
N GLY A 690 -37.70 31.20 3.35
CA GLY A 690 -38.99 31.92 3.28
C GLY A 690 -39.88 31.45 2.13
N GLU A 691 -40.82 32.29 1.69
CA GLU A 691 -41.82 31.95 0.65
C GLU A 691 -41.33 32.18 -0.79
N ARG A 692 -40.25 32.95 -0.99
CA ARG A 692 -39.75 33.38 -2.31
C ARG A 692 -38.46 32.67 -2.75
N ALA A 693 -37.98 31.69 -1.99
CA ALA A 693 -36.65 31.11 -2.21
C ALA A 693 -36.57 30.16 -3.41
N ASN A 694 -35.41 30.23 -4.07
CA ASN A 694 -34.93 29.24 -5.01
C ASN A 694 -34.15 28.14 -4.26
N LEU A 695 -34.86 27.37 -3.42
CA LEU A 695 -34.27 26.28 -2.65
C LEU A 695 -34.14 25.02 -3.51
N THR A 696 -32.91 24.58 -3.74
CA THR A 696 -32.58 23.30 -4.38
C THR A 696 -32.12 22.30 -3.33
N ALA A 697 -32.90 21.25 -3.07
CA ALA A 697 -32.50 20.13 -2.23
C ALA A 697 -32.11 18.94 -3.10
N ILE A 698 -30.96 18.33 -2.84
CA ILE A 698 -30.53 17.09 -3.49
C ILE A 698 -30.23 16.02 -2.45
N GLY A 699 -30.54 14.77 -2.77
CA GLY A 699 -30.23 13.65 -1.89
C GLY A 699 -30.90 12.36 -2.32
N ASP A 700 -30.77 11.36 -1.46
CA ASP A 700 -31.35 10.04 -1.64
C ASP A 700 -31.99 9.55 -0.33
N PRO A 701 -33.33 9.44 -0.24
CA PRO A 701 -33.97 8.97 0.99
C PRO A 701 -33.62 7.50 1.33
N ASP A 702 -33.19 6.70 0.36
CA ASP A 702 -32.67 5.34 0.60
C ASP A 702 -31.22 5.32 1.11
N GLN A 703 -30.58 6.48 1.25
CA GLN A 703 -29.28 6.62 1.94
C GLN A 703 -29.42 7.31 3.30
N ALA A 704 -30.64 7.53 3.82
CA ALA A 704 -30.86 8.08 5.15
C ALA A 704 -30.46 7.06 6.24
N ILE A 705 -29.33 7.29 6.89
CA ILE A 705 -28.69 6.35 7.85
C ILE A 705 -28.25 7.01 9.16
N TYR A 706 -28.68 8.25 9.42
CA TYR A 706 -28.29 9.01 10.62
C TYR A 706 -29.48 9.30 11.54
N ARG A 707 -30.52 8.46 11.55
CA ARG A 707 -31.70 8.67 12.43
C ARG A 707 -31.29 8.67 13.90
N PHE A 708 -30.31 7.84 14.26
CA PHE A 708 -29.75 7.81 15.62
C PHE A 708 -29.10 9.14 16.05
N ARG A 709 -28.81 10.05 15.12
CA ARG A 709 -28.34 11.42 15.37
C ARG A 709 -29.45 12.47 15.28
N GLY A 710 -30.72 12.07 15.12
CA GLY A 710 -31.87 12.98 15.03
C GLY A 710 -32.30 13.36 13.61
N ALA A 711 -31.64 12.83 12.56
CA ALA A 711 -32.07 13.06 11.18
C ALA A 711 -33.48 12.49 10.91
N ASP A 712 -34.31 13.24 10.19
CA ASP A 712 -35.65 12.81 9.78
C ASP A 712 -35.80 12.85 8.25
N VAL A 713 -35.73 11.67 7.62
CA VAL A 713 -36.00 11.52 6.18
C VAL A 713 -37.41 12.01 5.78
N GLY A 714 -38.31 12.14 6.76
CA GLY A 714 -39.62 12.73 6.59
C GLY A 714 -39.58 14.11 5.94
N PHE A 715 -38.59 14.96 6.23
CA PHE A 715 -38.43 16.28 5.56
C PHE A 715 -38.25 16.14 4.06
N PHE A 716 -37.46 15.15 3.62
CA PHE A 716 -37.25 14.84 2.22
C PHE A 716 -38.58 14.42 1.55
N LEU A 717 -39.34 13.53 2.20
CA LEU A 717 -40.58 12.98 1.66
C LEU A 717 -41.71 14.01 1.58
N ARG A 718 -41.74 14.98 2.51
CA ARG A 718 -42.76 16.04 2.55
C ARG A 718 -42.33 17.34 1.86
N PHE A 719 -41.16 17.40 1.22
CA PHE A 719 -40.63 18.62 0.59
C PHE A 719 -41.64 19.32 -0.32
N ARG A 720 -42.39 18.58 -1.16
CA ARG A 720 -43.41 19.16 -2.05
C ARG A 720 -44.64 19.71 -1.32
N GLN A 721 -44.91 19.23 -0.11
CA GLN A 721 -45.97 19.74 0.75
C GLN A 721 -45.51 21.05 1.40
N ASP A 722 -44.26 21.09 1.87
CA ASP A 722 -43.68 22.25 2.55
C ASP A 722 -43.30 23.40 1.60
N PHE A 723 -42.99 23.07 0.35
CA PHE A 723 -42.68 24.00 -0.73
C PHE A 723 -43.63 23.78 -1.92
N PRO A 724 -44.86 24.34 -1.87
CA PRO A 724 -45.82 24.22 -2.96
C PRO A 724 -45.24 24.73 -4.29
N GLY A 725 -45.45 23.98 -5.37
CA GLY A 725 -44.87 24.30 -6.68
C GLY A 725 -43.45 23.76 -6.90
N ALA A 726 -42.86 23.06 -5.91
CA ALA A 726 -41.58 22.39 -6.06
C ALA A 726 -41.58 21.40 -7.24
N ALA A 727 -40.59 21.55 -8.12
CA ALA A 727 -40.32 20.58 -9.16
C ALA A 727 -39.52 19.40 -8.60
N THR A 728 -39.63 18.24 -9.25
CA THR A 728 -38.84 17.06 -8.91
C THR A 728 -38.12 16.54 -10.15
N VAL A 729 -36.82 16.32 -10.03
CA VAL A 729 -35.99 15.67 -11.05
C VAL A 729 -35.36 14.44 -10.42
N GLN A 730 -35.36 13.32 -11.12
CA GLN A 730 -34.74 12.08 -10.66
C GLN A 730 -33.53 11.77 -11.53
N LEU A 731 -32.37 11.54 -10.92
CA LEU A 731 -31.17 11.11 -11.62
C LEU A 731 -31.13 9.58 -11.64
N THR A 732 -31.20 8.99 -12.82
CA THR A 732 -31.36 7.53 -12.99
C THR A 732 -30.07 6.82 -13.42
N ARG A 733 -29.07 7.56 -13.89
CA ARG A 733 -27.82 7.02 -14.45
C ARG A 733 -26.73 6.97 -13.39
N ASN A 734 -26.25 5.78 -13.06
CA ASN A 734 -25.14 5.55 -12.15
C ASN A 734 -23.83 5.42 -12.95
N TYR A 735 -22.86 6.27 -12.67
CA TYR A 735 -21.54 6.31 -13.32
C TYR A 735 -20.42 5.69 -12.50
N ARG A 736 -20.78 5.04 -11.38
CA ARG A 736 -19.82 4.59 -10.37
C ARG A 736 -19.60 3.09 -10.42
N SER A 737 -20.69 2.32 -10.50
CA SER A 737 -20.70 0.91 -10.12
C SER A 737 -21.12 0.01 -11.28
N GLY A 738 -20.50 -1.17 -11.35
CA GLY A 738 -20.83 -2.20 -12.33
C GLY A 738 -22.29 -2.68 -12.26
N LYS A 739 -22.77 -3.24 -13.38
CA LYS A 739 -24.16 -3.66 -13.58
C LYS A 739 -24.67 -4.62 -12.49
N HIS A 740 -23.91 -5.66 -12.12
CA HIS A 740 -24.34 -6.64 -11.11
C HIS A 740 -24.44 -6.01 -9.72
N ILE A 741 -23.50 -5.13 -9.36
CA ILE A 741 -23.51 -4.40 -8.10
C ILE A 741 -24.77 -3.54 -7.98
N ILE A 742 -25.08 -2.74 -9.01
CA ILE A 742 -26.28 -1.89 -9.01
C ILE A 742 -27.56 -2.72 -9.00
N THR A 743 -27.61 -3.81 -9.76
CA THR A 743 -28.77 -4.71 -9.78
C THR A 743 -29.00 -5.34 -8.39
N GLY A 744 -27.93 -5.85 -7.76
CA GLY A 744 -27.98 -6.41 -6.41
C GLY A 744 -28.35 -5.38 -5.36
N ALA A 745 -27.78 -4.17 -5.42
CA ALA A 745 -28.13 -3.08 -4.51
C ALA A 745 -29.61 -2.67 -4.64
N ARG A 746 -30.15 -2.62 -5.86
CA ARG A 746 -31.58 -2.37 -6.10
C ARG A 746 -32.45 -3.46 -5.48
N GLN A 747 -32.12 -4.74 -5.69
CA GLN A 747 -32.83 -5.87 -5.06
C GLN A 747 -32.77 -5.81 -3.52
N ALA A 748 -31.62 -5.39 -2.97
CA ALA A 748 -31.43 -5.28 -1.53
C ALA A 748 -32.34 -4.24 -0.87
N ILE A 749 -32.55 -3.09 -1.53
CA ILE A 749 -33.32 -1.96 -0.99
C ILE A 749 -34.81 -1.96 -1.39
N GLU A 750 -35.18 -2.58 -2.50
CA GLU A 750 -36.54 -2.62 -3.05
C GLU A 750 -37.65 -2.91 -2.02
N PRO A 751 -37.50 -3.83 -1.04
CA PRO A 751 -38.56 -4.10 -0.07
C PRO A 751 -38.92 -2.91 0.84
N THR A 752 -38.03 -1.93 0.98
CA THR A 752 -38.19 -0.79 1.90
C THR A 752 -37.82 0.53 1.23
N THR A 753 -37.81 0.58 -0.10
CA THR A 753 -37.41 1.78 -0.83
C THR A 753 -38.38 2.93 -0.56
N LEU A 754 -37.82 4.10 -0.29
CA LEU A 754 -38.52 5.36 -0.12
C LEU A 754 -38.60 6.16 -1.43
N VAL A 755 -38.06 5.62 -2.53
CA VAL A 755 -38.11 6.24 -3.87
C VAL A 755 -39.11 5.45 -4.73
N PRO A 756 -40.34 5.96 -4.94
CA PRO A 756 -41.34 5.29 -5.77
C PRO A 756 -40.82 5.05 -7.19
N GLY A 757 -40.92 3.81 -7.68
CA GLY A 757 -40.50 3.47 -9.04
C GLY A 757 -39.00 3.65 -9.29
N ARG A 758 -38.15 3.49 -8.26
CA ARG A 758 -36.70 3.65 -8.35
C ARG A 758 -36.09 2.96 -9.59
N GLU A 759 -35.55 3.80 -10.46
CA GLU A 759 -34.68 3.41 -11.58
C GLU A 759 -33.23 3.80 -11.25
N LEU A 760 -32.31 2.86 -11.50
CA LEU A 760 -30.87 3.09 -11.37
C LEU A 760 -30.13 2.21 -12.37
N HIS A 761 -29.53 2.83 -13.38
CA HIS A 761 -28.90 2.16 -14.51
C HIS A 761 -27.39 2.40 -14.49
N ALA A 762 -26.61 1.32 -14.43
CA ALA A 762 -25.15 1.41 -14.57
C ALA A 762 -24.79 1.96 -15.98
N CYS A 763 -23.93 2.97 -16.00
CA CYS A 763 -23.46 3.69 -17.17
C CYS A 763 -21.92 3.75 -17.10
N GLY A 764 -21.24 3.54 -18.23
CA GLY A 764 -19.77 3.59 -18.31
C GLY A 764 -19.13 2.26 -18.73
N SER A 765 -17.82 2.30 -18.96
CA SER A 765 -16.98 1.17 -19.40
C SER A 765 -16.33 0.45 -18.20
N HIS A 766 -17.13 0.08 -17.19
CA HIS A 766 -16.64 -0.80 -16.12
C HIS A 766 -16.31 -2.17 -16.70
N ALA A 767 -15.29 -2.84 -16.15
CA ALA A 767 -14.82 -4.14 -16.62
C ALA A 767 -16.01 -5.11 -16.84
N GLU A 768 -16.04 -5.76 -18.00
CA GLU A 768 -17.10 -6.66 -18.39
C GLU A 768 -17.39 -7.71 -17.30
N HIS A 769 -18.55 -7.56 -16.64
CA HIS A 769 -19.30 -8.65 -16.00
C HIS A 769 -18.79 -9.29 -14.69
N ALA A 770 -18.02 -8.60 -13.83
CA ALA A 770 -17.71 -9.16 -12.50
C ALA A 770 -19.00 -9.42 -11.67
N LEU A 771 -19.18 -10.66 -11.19
CA LEU A 771 -20.25 -11.04 -10.27
C LEU A 771 -19.92 -10.56 -8.84
N ILE A 772 -20.93 -10.48 -7.99
CA ILE A 772 -20.73 -10.18 -6.57
C ILE A 772 -20.19 -11.44 -5.89
N GLY A 773 -18.98 -11.38 -5.36
CA GLY A 773 -18.37 -12.49 -4.64
C GLY A 773 -19.06 -12.72 -3.29
N LEU A 774 -19.51 -13.94 -3.00
CA LEU A 774 -20.08 -14.33 -1.71
C LEU A 774 -19.17 -15.35 -1.04
N HIS A 775 -18.68 -15.04 0.16
CA HIS A 775 -17.81 -15.92 0.94
C HIS A 775 -18.45 -16.34 2.27
N THR A 776 -18.45 -17.64 2.53
CA THR A 776 -18.82 -18.23 3.82
C THR A 776 -17.57 -18.69 4.56
N ALA A 777 -17.27 -18.05 5.68
CA ALA A 777 -16.15 -18.40 6.55
C ALA A 777 -16.62 -19.25 7.75
N ALA A 778 -15.70 -20.06 8.31
CA ALA A 778 -15.99 -20.81 9.52
C ALA A 778 -16.06 -19.89 10.76
N ASP A 779 -15.17 -18.91 10.81
CA ASP A 779 -15.02 -17.93 11.90
C ASP A 779 -14.51 -16.56 11.39
N GLU A 780 -14.46 -15.57 12.29
CA GLU A 780 -13.97 -14.22 11.97
C GLU A 780 -12.50 -14.18 11.51
N THR A 781 -11.68 -15.15 11.93
CA THR A 781 -10.27 -15.23 11.54
C THR A 781 -10.13 -15.74 10.11
N THR A 782 -10.94 -16.73 9.72
CA THR A 782 -10.99 -17.26 8.35
C THR A 782 -11.60 -16.27 7.37
N GLU A 783 -12.59 -15.49 7.82
CA GLU A 783 -13.15 -14.35 7.06
C GLU A 783 -12.06 -13.30 6.81
N ALA A 784 -11.36 -12.85 7.85
CA ALA A 784 -10.26 -11.89 7.72
C ALA A 784 -9.12 -12.40 6.82
N ALA A 785 -8.78 -13.69 6.93
CA ALA A 785 -7.77 -14.31 6.09
C ALA A 785 -8.21 -14.42 4.62
N PHE A 786 -9.52 -14.52 4.32
CA PHE A 786 -10.03 -14.44 2.96
C PHE A 786 -9.76 -13.06 2.35
N ILE A 787 -10.06 -11.99 3.09
CA ILE A 787 -9.82 -10.60 2.65
C ILE A 787 -8.35 -10.41 2.27
N ALA A 788 -7.42 -10.74 3.19
CA ALA A 788 -5.99 -10.56 2.95
C ALA A 788 -5.50 -11.37 1.72
N ARG A 789 -5.97 -12.61 1.55
CA ARG A 789 -5.64 -13.43 0.38
C ARG A 789 -6.20 -12.88 -0.92
N THR A 790 -7.44 -12.38 -0.91
CA THR A 790 -8.07 -11.84 -2.11
C THR A 790 -7.44 -10.51 -2.53
N ILE A 791 -7.04 -9.66 -1.59
CA ILE A 791 -6.24 -8.46 -1.88
C ILE A 791 -4.91 -8.86 -2.55
N ASP A 792 -4.18 -9.82 -1.96
CA ASP A 792 -2.91 -10.33 -2.52
C ASP A 792 -3.09 -10.87 -3.96
N GLN A 793 -4.17 -11.62 -4.19
CA GLN A 793 -4.51 -12.16 -5.52
C GLN A 793 -4.83 -11.08 -6.54
N LEU A 794 -5.67 -10.10 -6.18
CA LEU A 794 -6.07 -9.02 -7.08
C LEU A 794 -4.91 -8.09 -7.44
N LEU A 795 -3.97 -7.91 -6.51
CA LEU A 795 -2.70 -7.22 -6.76
C LEU A 795 -1.72 -8.03 -7.63
N GLY A 796 -2.00 -9.31 -7.93
CA GLY A 796 -1.09 -10.19 -8.67
C GLY A 796 0.11 -10.68 -7.84
N GLY A 797 -0.04 -10.76 -6.51
CA GLY A 797 0.99 -11.18 -5.56
C GLY A 797 1.82 -10.01 -4.99
N SER A 798 1.90 -9.92 -3.67
CA SER A 798 2.62 -8.88 -2.92
C SER A 798 4.02 -9.34 -2.46
N SER A 799 4.41 -10.58 -2.76
CA SER A 799 5.73 -11.13 -2.46
C SER A 799 6.13 -12.24 -3.44
N PHE A 800 7.45 -12.48 -3.59
CA PHE A 800 7.98 -13.63 -4.34
C PHE A 800 7.42 -14.97 -3.85
N HIS A 801 7.26 -15.15 -2.53
CA HIS A 801 6.70 -16.38 -1.98
C HIS A 801 5.26 -16.64 -2.46
N SER A 802 4.43 -15.59 -2.62
CA SER A 802 3.07 -15.72 -3.16
C SER A 802 3.08 -16.24 -4.61
N LEU A 803 4.07 -15.81 -5.41
CA LEU A 803 4.23 -16.20 -6.82
C LEU A 803 4.83 -17.60 -6.97
N ASP A 804 5.98 -17.86 -6.33
CA ASP A 804 6.70 -19.15 -6.43
C ASP A 804 5.84 -20.34 -5.95
N SER A 805 4.98 -20.10 -4.96
CA SER A 805 4.07 -21.11 -4.40
C SER A 805 2.91 -21.49 -5.35
N GLY A 806 2.75 -20.78 -6.47
CA GLY A 806 1.68 -20.98 -7.45
C GLY A 806 0.29 -20.65 -6.91
N ARG A 807 0.21 -19.81 -5.86
CA ARG A 807 -1.06 -19.34 -5.26
C ARG A 807 -1.70 -18.20 -6.06
N VAL A 808 -0.89 -17.50 -6.85
CA VAL A 808 -1.28 -16.38 -7.73
C VAL A 808 -0.55 -16.58 -9.06
N ASP A 809 -1.22 -16.36 -10.18
CA ASP A 809 -0.64 -16.56 -11.52
C ASP A 809 0.16 -15.33 -12.02
N GLY A 810 0.41 -14.32 -11.17
CA GLY A 810 1.27 -13.15 -11.45
C GLY A 810 0.66 -12.05 -12.33
N ASP A 811 -0.35 -12.37 -13.13
CA ASP A 811 -1.17 -11.43 -13.89
C ASP A 811 -2.35 -10.96 -13.02
N GLY A 812 -2.13 -9.97 -12.14
CA GLY A 812 -3.20 -9.33 -11.36
C GLY A 812 -4.21 -8.58 -12.24
N ASP A 813 -5.23 -7.99 -11.62
CA ASP A 813 -6.15 -7.08 -12.33
C ASP A 813 -5.38 -5.78 -12.59
N GLY A 814 -4.67 -5.73 -13.73
CA GLY A 814 -3.61 -4.77 -14.04
C GLY A 814 -4.05 -3.32 -13.87
N GLY A 815 -3.73 -2.73 -12.71
CA GLY A 815 -4.06 -1.35 -12.38
C GLY A 815 -4.51 -1.09 -10.93
N LEU A 816 -4.74 -2.14 -10.13
CA LEU A 816 -5.08 -2.02 -8.71
C LEU A 816 -3.85 -1.82 -7.80
N SER A 817 -4.03 -0.98 -6.78
CA SER A 817 -3.08 -0.57 -5.75
C SER A 817 -3.75 -0.64 -4.37
N PHE A 818 -3.05 -0.39 -3.26
CA PHE A 818 -3.63 -0.63 -1.93
C PHE A 818 -4.83 0.27 -1.59
N SER A 819 -4.83 1.51 -2.05
CA SER A 819 -5.90 2.51 -1.87
C SER A 819 -7.17 2.19 -2.63
N ASP A 820 -7.09 1.29 -3.62
CA ASP A 820 -8.23 0.83 -4.39
C ASP A 820 -9.12 -0.15 -3.60
N PHE A 821 -8.66 -0.60 -2.43
CA PHE A 821 -9.37 -1.55 -1.56
C PHE A 821 -9.97 -0.89 -0.32
N ALA A 822 -11.23 -1.21 -0.03
CA ALA A 822 -11.87 -0.91 1.24
C ALA A 822 -12.51 -2.14 1.90
N VAL A 823 -12.40 -2.23 3.22
CA VAL A 823 -13.09 -3.22 4.05
C VAL A 823 -14.10 -2.49 4.92
N LEU A 824 -15.37 -2.76 4.68
CA LEU A 824 -16.52 -2.16 5.33
C LEU A 824 -17.12 -3.12 6.36
N TYR A 825 -17.35 -2.62 7.57
CA TYR A 825 -17.93 -3.38 8.68
C TYR A 825 -18.99 -2.57 9.42
N ARG A 826 -19.88 -3.24 10.17
CA ARG A 826 -20.98 -2.58 10.90
C ARG A 826 -20.52 -1.97 12.22
N THR A 827 -19.66 -2.67 12.95
CA THR A 827 -19.14 -2.25 14.27
C THR A 827 -17.62 -2.29 14.30
N ASP A 828 -17.02 -1.36 15.05
CA ASP A 828 -15.57 -1.21 15.13
C ASP A 828 -14.84 -2.46 15.65
N SER A 829 -15.52 -3.26 16.49
CA SER A 829 -14.99 -4.52 17.02
C SER A 829 -14.59 -5.53 15.93
N GLN A 830 -15.21 -5.47 14.75
CA GLN A 830 -14.87 -6.36 13.62
C GLN A 830 -13.48 -6.07 13.05
N ALA A 831 -12.99 -4.84 13.19
CA ALA A 831 -11.71 -4.44 12.62
C ALA A 831 -10.53 -5.22 13.19
N ARG A 832 -10.61 -5.70 14.44
CA ARG A 832 -9.50 -6.41 15.13
C ARG A 832 -8.97 -7.59 14.33
N ALA A 833 -9.85 -8.52 13.94
CA ALA A 833 -9.45 -9.71 13.18
C ALA A 833 -8.87 -9.35 11.80
N VAL A 834 -9.41 -8.32 11.15
CA VAL A 834 -8.93 -7.84 9.85
C VAL A 834 -7.55 -7.19 9.97
N VAL A 835 -7.35 -6.34 10.98
CA VAL A 835 -6.06 -5.71 11.29
C VAL A 835 -4.98 -6.77 11.54
N GLU A 836 -5.30 -7.80 12.32
CA GLU A 836 -4.37 -8.92 12.58
C GLU A 836 -4.03 -9.67 11.28
N ALA A 837 -5.01 -9.93 10.41
CA ALA A 837 -4.80 -10.63 9.15
C ALA A 837 -3.98 -9.82 8.14
N LEU A 838 -4.29 -8.52 7.96
CA LEU A 838 -3.56 -7.63 7.07
C LEU A 838 -2.12 -7.41 7.56
N THR A 839 -1.93 -7.23 8.88
CA THR A 839 -0.60 -7.15 9.50
C THR A 839 0.21 -8.41 9.22
N ARG A 840 -0.39 -9.59 9.44
CA ARG A 840 0.27 -10.88 9.15
C ARG A 840 0.57 -11.07 7.66
N ALA A 841 -0.23 -10.47 6.79
CA ALA A 841 0.00 -10.48 5.34
C ALA A 841 1.01 -9.40 4.90
N GLY A 842 1.37 -8.44 5.76
CA GLY A 842 2.25 -7.32 5.41
C GLY A 842 1.57 -6.30 4.51
N VAL A 843 0.23 -6.28 4.50
CA VAL A 843 -0.56 -5.36 3.68
C VAL A 843 -0.72 -4.04 4.44
N PRO A 844 -0.31 -2.89 3.87
CA PRO A 844 -0.49 -1.59 4.50
C PRO A 844 -1.98 -1.21 4.53
N PHE A 845 -2.44 -0.72 5.68
CA PHE A 845 -3.83 -0.32 5.88
C PHE A 845 -3.96 0.96 6.69
N GLN A 846 -5.13 1.60 6.57
CA GLN A 846 -5.57 2.74 7.37
C GLN A 846 -6.95 2.43 7.95
N LYS A 847 -7.09 2.55 9.26
CA LYS A 847 -8.39 2.56 9.91
C LYS A 847 -8.89 4.01 10.01
N ARG A 848 -9.96 4.36 9.28
CA ARG A 848 -10.62 5.66 9.47
C ARG A 848 -11.79 5.49 10.43
N SER A 849 -11.74 6.23 11.52
CA SER A 849 -12.80 6.33 12.52
C SER A 849 -13.35 7.75 12.50
N HIS A 850 -14.62 7.93 12.91
CA HIS A 850 -15.19 9.26 13.18
C HIS A 850 -14.65 9.88 14.48
N ASP A 851 -13.65 9.26 15.12
CA ASP A 851 -13.00 9.81 16.29
C ASP A 851 -12.31 11.12 15.93
N ARG A 852 -12.90 12.23 16.40
CA ARG A 852 -12.37 13.59 16.25
C ARG A 852 -10.95 13.64 16.82
N LEU A 853 -10.06 14.42 16.21
CA LEU A 853 -8.71 14.65 16.72
C LEU A 853 -8.70 15.02 18.23
N LEU A 854 -9.70 15.78 18.67
CA LEU A 854 -9.93 16.13 20.08
C LEU A 854 -9.99 14.95 21.06
N HIS A 855 -10.48 13.80 20.62
CA HIS A 855 -10.65 12.62 21.48
C HIS A 855 -9.43 11.69 21.49
N ARG A 856 -8.36 12.06 20.77
CA ARG A 856 -7.11 11.30 20.80
C ARG A 856 -6.36 11.59 22.10
N PRO A 857 -5.80 10.54 22.74
CA PRO A 857 -4.88 10.70 23.87
C PRO A 857 -3.81 11.74 23.53
N GLY A 858 -3.44 12.61 24.48
CA GLY A 858 -2.47 13.69 24.25
C GLY A 858 -3.06 15.00 23.70
N VAL A 859 -4.05 14.96 22.81
CA VAL A 859 -4.53 16.17 22.09
C VAL A 859 -5.22 17.17 23.02
N ALA A 860 -6.10 16.69 23.91
CA ALA A 860 -6.78 17.55 24.88
C ALA A 860 -5.79 18.24 25.85
N GLU A 861 -4.69 17.58 26.17
CA GLU A 861 -3.65 18.11 27.06
C GLU A 861 -2.83 19.19 26.38
N ILE A 862 -2.43 18.97 25.13
CA ILE A 862 -1.76 19.99 24.31
C ILE A 862 -2.66 21.22 24.17
N LEU A 863 -3.94 21.05 23.87
CA LEU A 863 -4.88 22.19 23.74
C LEU A 863 -5.06 22.99 25.03
N ARG A 864 -5.04 22.29 26.17
CA ARG A 864 -5.11 22.93 27.48
C ARG A 864 -3.90 23.84 27.69
N GLU A 865 -2.70 23.33 27.40
CA GLU A 865 -1.46 24.09 27.51
C GLU A 865 -1.35 25.20 26.45
N LEU A 866 -1.92 24.99 25.26
CA LEU A 866 -1.93 25.96 24.16
C LEU A 866 -2.62 27.27 24.54
N GLY A 867 -3.57 27.23 25.47
CA GLY A 867 -4.20 28.43 26.04
C GLY A 867 -3.28 29.30 26.89
N PHE A 868 -2.12 28.78 27.30
CA PHE A 868 -1.15 29.48 28.17
C PHE A 868 0.12 29.90 27.44
N VAL A 869 0.32 29.50 26.19
CA VAL A 869 1.49 29.90 25.38
C VAL A 869 1.23 31.28 24.76
N SER A 870 1.97 32.30 25.20
CA SER A 870 1.78 33.67 24.72
C SER A 870 2.41 33.91 23.34
N PRO A 871 1.94 34.93 22.59
CA PRO A 871 2.59 35.35 21.34
C PRO A 871 4.06 35.74 21.47
N GLU A 872 4.49 36.13 22.67
CA GLU A 872 5.87 36.51 22.96
C GLU A 872 6.79 35.29 23.12
N GLN A 873 6.23 34.12 23.41
CA GLN A 873 6.97 32.87 23.62
C GLN A 873 7.13 32.06 22.32
N ALA A 874 6.19 32.17 21.38
CA ALA A 874 6.23 31.48 20.09
C ALA A 874 5.45 32.25 19.01
N ALA A 875 6.13 32.53 17.89
CA ALA A 875 5.65 33.44 16.84
C ALA A 875 4.48 32.88 16.01
N ASP A 876 4.53 31.58 15.68
CA ASP A 876 3.57 30.90 14.81
C ASP A 876 2.81 29.77 15.54
N VAL A 877 1.71 29.30 14.94
CA VAL A 877 0.87 28.24 15.52
C VAL A 877 1.63 26.91 15.71
N PRO A 878 2.47 26.43 14.76
CA PRO A 878 3.29 25.23 14.96
C PRO A 878 4.22 25.30 16.18
N ALA A 879 4.91 26.42 16.38
CA ALA A 879 5.79 26.63 17.53
C ALA A 879 5.01 26.65 18.85
N ARG A 880 3.82 27.25 18.86
CA ARG A 880 2.94 27.26 20.04
C ARG A 880 2.44 25.86 20.39
N VAL A 881 2.06 25.06 19.41
CA VAL A 881 1.62 23.67 19.62
C VAL A 881 2.76 22.82 20.18
N ARG A 882 3.99 23.01 19.68
CA ARG A 882 5.18 22.34 20.21
C ARG A 882 5.46 22.74 21.66
N GLY A 883 5.47 24.03 21.96
CA GLY A 883 5.68 24.53 23.32
C GLY A 883 4.59 24.05 24.30
N ALA A 884 3.35 23.94 23.84
CA ALA A 884 2.25 23.38 24.62
C ALA A 884 2.44 21.88 24.90
N ALA A 885 2.95 21.10 23.94
CA ALA A 885 3.28 19.69 24.15
C ALA A 885 4.42 19.50 25.16
N GLU A 886 5.47 20.31 25.07
CA GLU A 886 6.59 20.30 26.04
C GLU A 886 6.10 20.66 27.45
N ALA A 887 5.25 21.68 27.56
CA ALA A 887 4.62 22.05 28.82
C ALA A 887 3.74 20.91 29.38
N ALA A 888 2.98 20.22 28.52
CA ALA A 888 2.16 19.09 28.94
C ALA A 888 3.02 17.93 29.46
N LEU A 889 4.11 17.58 28.77
CA LEU A 889 5.08 16.56 29.20
C LEU A 889 5.69 16.88 30.57
N SER A 890 6.05 18.15 30.80
CA SER A 890 6.68 18.59 32.05
C SER A 890 5.79 18.44 33.28
N ARG A 891 4.46 18.31 33.10
CA ARG A 891 3.48 18.15 34.18
C ARG A 891 3.14 16.69 34.48
N ILE A 892 3.61 15.75 33.67
CA ILE A 892 3.33 14.32 33.86
C ILE A 892 4.21 13.76 35.00
N PRO A 893 3.63 13.04 35.98
CA PRO A 893 4.41 12.38 37.02
C PRO A 893 5.42 11.37 36.44
N ALA A 894 6.63 11.30 37.00
CA ALA A 894 7.71 10.45 36.50
C ALA A 894 7.36 8.95 36.35
N ALA A 895 6.40 8.45 37.13
CA ALA A 895 5.95 7.05 37.07
C ALA A 895 5.05 6.73 35.85
N GLU A 896 4.45 7.75 35.23
CA GLU A 896 3.54 7.60 34.07
C GLU A 896 4.14 8.18 32.78
N LEU A 897 5.36 8.72 32.87
CA LEU A 897 5.99 9.49 31.80
C LEU A 897 6.21 8.65 30.54
N ASP A 898 6.70 7.41 30.68
CA ASP A 898 7.01 6.55 29.54
C ASP A 898 5.77 6.19 28.71
N GLU A 899 4.62 5.95 29.35
CA GLU A 899 3.37 5.60 28.67
C GLU A 899 2.70 6.85 28.07
N ARG A 900 2.60 7.93 28.84
CA ARG A 900 1.87 9.14 28.42
C ARG A 900 2.67 10.08 27.53
N ALA A 901 4.00 10.02 27.57
CA ALA A 901 4.82 10.79 26.63
C ALA A 901 4.61 10.31 25.19
N VAL A 902 4.40 9.01 24.98
CA VAL A 902 4.06 8.46 23.66
C VAL A 902 2.76 9.06 23.15
N ASP A 903 1.75 9.21 24.00
CA ASP A 903 0.46 9.82 23.63
C ASP A 903 0.61 11.31 23.28
N ILE A 904 1.34 12.09 24.08
CA ILE A 904 1.60 13.52 23.80
C ILE A 904 2.42 13.71 22.52
N HIS A 905 3.47 12.91 22.32
CA HIS A 905 4.29 13.00 21.10
C HIS A 905 3.48 12.59 19.87
N THR A 906 2.67 11.55 19.98
CA THR A 906 1.74 11.16 18.93
C THR A 906 0.78 12.31 18.63
N ALA A 907 0.15 12.89 19.66
CA ALA A 907 -0.76 14.02 19.50
C ALA A 907 -0.10 15.26 18.87
N LEU A 908 1.15 15.58 19.22
CA LEU A 908 1.90 16.66 18.58
C LEU A 908 2.10 16.38 17.08
N ASP A 909 2.48 15.15 16.74
CA ASP A 909 2.60 14.71 15.34
C ASP A 909 1.25 14.76 14.61
N LEU A 910 0.14 14.41 15.27
CA LEU A 910 -1.22 14.52 14.72
C LEU A 910 -1.60 15.98 14.41
N LEU A 911 -1.22 16.92 15.28
CA LEU A 911 -1.59 18.34 15.18
C LEU A 911 -0.67 19.15 14.26
N ALA A 912 0.53 18.65 13.93
CA ALA A 912 1.53 19.37 13.16
C ALA A 912 1.10 19.77 11.73
N PRO A 913 0.42 18.93 10.94
CA PRO A 913 -0.07 19.33 9.62
C PRO A 913 -1.11 20.45 9.72
N LEU A 914 -2.05 20.31 10.66
CA LEU A 914 -3.14 21.27 10.88
C LEU A 914 -2.61 22.63 11.36
N SER A 915 -1.59 22.63 12.23
CA SER A 915 -0.97 23.87 12.71
C SER A 915 -0.23 24.62 11.61
N ARG A 916 0.29 23.93 10.58
CA ARG A 916 0.90 24.56 9.40
C ARG A 916 -0.13 25.17 8.45
N VAL A 917 -1.28 24.51 8.25
CA VAL A 917 -2.37 25.07 7.42
C VAL A 917 -2.84 26.42 7.99
N HIS A 918 -2.85 26.54 9.31
CA HIS A 918 -3.25 27.74 10.03
C HIS A 918 -2.06 28.45 10.70
N GLU A 919 -0.90 28.50 10.03
CA GLU A 919 0.37 28.97 10.60
C GLU A 919 0.28 30.31 11.35
N HIS A 920 -0.56 31.22 10.84
CA HIS A 920 -0.70 32.59 11.36
C HIS A 920 -2.04 32.85 12.05
N ASP A 921 -2.91 31.85 12.19
CA ASP A 921 -4.26 32.02 12.72
C ASP A 921 -4.61 30.93 13.74
N LEU A 922 -4.28 31.22 15.01
CA LEU A 922 -4.52 30.32 16.14
C LEU A 922 -6.03 30.08 16.37
N ASP A 923 -6.87 31.08 16.08
CA ASP A 923 -8.31 30.98 16.29
C ASP A 923 -8.96 30.13 15.20
N ALA A 924 -8.51 30.25 13.95
CA ALA A 924 -8.85 29.32 12.88
C ALA A 924 -8.39 27.90 13.23
N PHE A 925 -7.15 27.69 13.66
CA PHE A 925 -6.64 26.38 14.09
C PHE A 925 -7.51 25.73 15.20
N ARG A 926 -7.87 26.50 16.23
CA ARG A 926 -8.72 26.01 17.32
C ARG A 926 -10.13 25.68 16.84
N THR A 927 -10.70 26.55 16.02
CA THR A 927 -12.03 26.34 15.42
C THR A 927 -12.03 25.10 14.52
N GLU A 928 -10.98 24.93 13.72
CA GLU A 928 -10.74 23.80 12.83
C GLU A 928 -10.75 22.47 13.60
N LEU A 929 -10.00 22.42 14.69
CA LEU A 929 -9.89 21.25 15.55
C LEU A 929 -11.19 20.93 16.31
N SER A 930 -11.88 21.97 16.81
CA SER A 930 -13.17 21.85 17.51
C SER A 930 -14.32 21.41 16.62
N LEU A 931 -14.32 21.81 15.35
CA LEU A 931 -15.30 21.38 14.35
C LEU A 931 -15.04 19.96 13.79
N GLY A 932 -14.06 19.24 14.35
CA GLY A 932 -13.86 17.81 14.12
C GLY A 932 -12.96 17.49 12.93
N ALA A 933 -11.79 18.14 12.84
CA ALA A 933 -10.74 17.68 11.93
C ALA A 933 -10.53 16.16 12.08
N GLU A 934 -10.70 15.43 10.98
CA GLU A 934 -10.48 13.99 10.91
C GLU A 934 -8.97 13.72 10.90
N VAL A 935 -8.59 12.56 11.44
CA VAL A 935 -7.19 12.13 11.50
C VAL A 935 -6.74 11.71 10.10
N ASP A 936 -6.30 12.66 9.27
CA ASP A 936 -5.35 12.38 8.20
C ASP A 936 -3.93 12.63 8.74
N SER A 937 -3.54 11.83 9.74
CA SER A 937 -2.21 11.90 10.36
C SER A 937 -1.18 11.01 9.70
N MET A 938 -1.35 10.76 8.41
CA MET A 938 -0.47 9.86 7.68
C MET A 938 -0.04 10.53 6.39
N ASP A 939 1.19 10.25 5.97
CA ASP A 939 1.78 10.84 4.78
C ASP A 939 0.80 10.64 3.59
N PRO A 940 0.30 11.73 2.96
CA PRO A 940 -0.71 11.64 1.92
C PRO A 940 -0.22 10.90 0.66
N ARG A 941 1.10 10.69 0.55
CA ARG A 941 1.74 9.90 -0.50
C ARG A 941 1.63 8.39 -0.28
N ALA A 942 1.17 7.95 0.89
CA ALA A 942 1.12 6.54 1.26
C ALA A 942 -0.17 5.84 0.77
N ASP A 943 0.01 4.84 -0.08
CA ASP A 943 -1.01 3.95 -0.62
C ASP A 943 -1.41 2.84 0.38
N ARG A 944 -2.71 2.73 0.74
CA ARG A 944 -3.16 1.86 1.85
C ARG A 944 -4.60 1.36 1.72
N VAL A 945 -4.86 0.15 2.20
CA VAL A 945 -6.22 -0.41 2.30
C VAL A 945 -7.04 0.34 3.35
N SER A 946 -8.25 0.80 2.98
CA SER A 946 -9.15 1.53 3.88
C SER A 946 -10.01 0.59 4.74
N LEU A 947 -9.98 0.74 6.06
CA LEU A 947 -10.85 0.04 7.02
C LEU A 947 -11.86 1.04 7.59
N LEU A 948 -13.15 0.80 7.33
CA LEU A 948 -14.22 1.76 7.59
C LEU A 948 -15.45 1.09 8.19
N THR A 949 -16.14 1.81 9.08
CA THR A 949 -17.53 1.46 9.36
C THR A 949 -18.42 1.79 8.16
N LEU A 950 -19.55 1.09 8.00
CA LEU A 950 -20.55 1.39 6.96
C LEU A 950 -20.99 2.87 6.96
N HIS A 951 -21.13 3.47 8.14
CA HIS A 951 -21.47 4.89 8.27
C HIS A 951 -20.33 5.79 7.76
N ALA A 952 -19.07 5.43 8.03
CA ALA A 952 -17.90 6.21 7.62
C ALA A 952 -17.63 6.11 6.11
N ALA A 953 -18.16 5.08 5.46
CA ALA A 953 -18.02 4.90 4.03
C ALA A 953 -18.96 5.80 3.20
N LYS A 954 -19.96 6.44 3.83
CA LYS A 954 -20.91 7.31 3.13
C LYS A 954 -20.17 8.46 2.44
N GLY A 955 -20.55 8.73 1.18
CA GLY A 955 -19.86 9.70 0.32
C GLY A 955 -18.62 9.16 -0.39
N LEU A 956 -17.97 8.10 0.12
CA LEU A 956 -16.78 7.52 -0.49
C LEU A 956 -17.11 6.51 -1.60
N GLU A 957 -16.09 6.09 -2.34
CA GLU A 957 -16.14 5.08 -3.38
C GLU A 957 -14.76 4.41 -3.57
N PHE A 958 -14.75 3.13 -3.92
CA PHE A 958 -13.53 2.33 -4.08
C PHE A 958 -13.70 1.32 -5.23
N PRO A 959 -12.67 1.06 -6.04
CA PRO A 959 -12.67 -0.02 -7.04
C PRO A 959 -13.09 -1.37 -6.47
N VAL A 960 -12.56 -1.74 -5.30
CA VAL A 960 -12.83 -3.02 -4.64
C VAL A 960 -13.32 -2.82 -3.21
N VAL A 961 -14.48 -3.41 -2.88
CA VAL A 961 -15.07 -3.35 -1.54
C VAL A 961 -15.32 -4.74 -0.98
N PHE A 962 -14.87 -4.97 0.26
CA PHE A 962 -15.25 -6.11 1.09
C PHE A 962 -16.27 -5.66 2.14
N LEU A 963 -17.50 -6.13 2.07
CA LEU A 963 -18.53 -5.90 3.08
C LEU A 963 -18.67 -7.15 3.96
N ILE A 964 -18.18 -7.06 5.19
CA ILE A 964 -17.94 -8.21 6.06
C ILE A 964 -18.94 -8.31 7.21
N GLY A 965 -19.09 -9.52 7.76
CA GLY A 965 -20.04 -9.77 8.85
C GLY A 965 -21.50 -9.56 8.45
N CYS A 966 -21.87 -10.00 7.24
CA CYS A 966 -23.25 -10.06 6.76
C CYS A 966 -24.04 -11.16 7.50
N GLU A 967 -24.26 -10.96 8.80
CA GLU A 967 -24.81 -11.92 9.75
C GLU A 967 -26.05 -11.34 10.44
N ASP A 968 -27.11 -12.14 10.64
CA ASP A 968 -28.30 -11.71 11.39
C ASP A 968 -27.95 -11.51 12.86
N GLY A 969 -28.21 -10.30 13.38
CA GLY A 969 -27.73 -9.86 14.69
C GLY A 969 -26.57 -8.86 14.62
N LEU A 970 -25.86 -8.80 13.49
CA LEU A 970 -24.79 -7.83 13.21
C LEU A 970 -25.19 -6.88 12.08
N LEU A 971 -25.67 -7.40 10.95
CA LEU A 971 -26.26 -6.63 9.86
C LEU A 971 -27.51 -7.37 9.35
N PRO A 972 -28.71 -7.10 9.90
CA PRO A 972 -29.05 -5.96 10.75
C PRO A 972 -28.55 -6.09 12.20
N LEU A 973 -28.09 -4.97 12.77
CA LEU A 973 -27.59 -4.93 14.14
C LEU A 973 -28.73 -5.10 15.16
N ARG A 974 -28.58 -6.10 16.06
CA ARG A 974 -29.45 -6.30 17.23
C ARG A 974 -28.65 -6.19 18.53
N TRP A 975 -29.16 -5.39 19.47
CA TRP A 975 -28.59 -5.24 20.81
C TRP A 975 -29.15 -6.31 21.77
N GLN A 976 -28.36 -6.71 22.77
CA GLN A 976 -28.79 -7.71 23.74
C GLN A 976 -29.99 -7.22 24.55
N GLY A 977 -31.05 -8.02 24.63
CA GLY A 977 -32.28 -7.69 25.36
C GLY A 977 -33.36 -6.99 24.52
N ALA A 978 -33.05 -6.57 23.28
CA ALA A 978 -34.05 -6.05 22.35
C ALA A 978 -34.80 -7.22 21.68
N THR A 979 -36.07 -7.43 22.04
CA THR A 979 -36.91 -8.51 21.49
C THR A 979 -37.66 -8.10 20.22
N ASP A 980 -37.84 -6.81 19.98
CA ASP A 980 -38.47 -6.27 18.77
C ASP A 980 -37.79 -4.95 18.37
N LEU A 981 -37.00 -5.00 17.31
CA LEU A 981 -36.49 -3.79 16.65
C LEU A 981 -37.57 -3.41 15.66
N GLY A 982 -38.40 -2.42 16.02
CA GLY A 982 -39.51 -2.00 15.17
C GLY A 982 -39.10 -1.83 13.70
N ALA A 983 -40.03 -2.06 12.77
CA ALA A 983 -39.76 -2.19 11.34
C ALA A 983 -38.81 -1.12 10.76
N GLU A 984 -38.93 0.13 11.21
CA GLU A 984 -38.06 1.22 10.79
C GLU A 984 -36.56 1.05 11.11
N HIS A 985 -36.21 0.40 12.22
CA HIS A 985 -34.81 0.10 12.54
C HIS A 985 -34.22 -0.89 11.54
N VAL A 986 -34.99 -1.91 11.17
CA VAL A 986 -34.58 -2.88 10.13
C VAL A 986 -34.49 -2.20 8.76
N ASN A 987 -35.40 -1.29 8.45
CA ASN A 987 -35.37 -0.50 7.21
C ASN A 987 -34.12 0.40 7.14
N GLU A 988 -33.71 1.02 8.25
CA GLU A 988 -32.46 1.78 8.34
C GLU A 988 -31.22 0.89 8.17
N GLU A 989 -31.15 -0.27 8.82
CA GLU A 989 -30.04 -1.22 8.62
C GLU A 989 -29.97 -1.75 7.17
N ARG A 990 -31.12 -1.87 6.48
CA ARG A 990 -31.16 -2.22 5.05
C ARG A 990 -30.64 -1.08 4.16
N ARG A 991 -30.98 0.18 4.47
CA ARG A 991 -30.37 1.37 3.83
C ARG A 991 -28.86 1.40 4.03
N LEU A 992 -28.39 1.01 5.22
CA LEU A 992 -26.96 0.93 5.52
C LEU A 992 -26.26 -0.17 4.68
N PHE A 993 -26.89 -1.33 4.49
CA PHE A 993 -26.41 -2.37 3.58
C PHE A 993 -26.38 -1.88 2.12
N PHE A 994 -27.43 -1.19 1.66
CA PHE A 994 -27.49 -0.55 0.34
C PHE A 994 -26.36 0.47 0.12
N VAL A 995 -26.09 1.33 1.11
CA VAL A 995 -24.96 2.27 1.07
C VAL A 995 -23.64 1.51 0.92
N GLY A 996 -23.43 0.45 1.71
CA GLY A 996 -22.22 -0.38 1.66
C GLY A 996 -21.96 -1.00 0.29
N MET A 997 -22.99 -1.61 -0.32
CA MET A 997 -22.88 -2.20 -1.66
C MET A 997 -22.52 -1.15 -2.73
N THR A 998 -23.10 0.04 -2.62
CA THR A 998 -22.94 1.12 -3.62
C THR A 998 -21.68 1.97 -3.43
N ARG A 999 -20.77 1.55 -2.53
CA ARG A 999 -19.41 2.08 -2.45
C ARG A 999 -18.47 1.42 -3.45
N ALA A 1000 -18.79 0.21 -3.89
CA ALA A 1000 -17.98 -0.55 -4.85
C ALA A 1000 -18.14 0.00 -6.27
N GLN A 1001 -17.04 0.21 -6.98
CA GLN A 1001 -17.07 0.54 -8.40
C GLN A 1001 -17.05 -0.74 -9.25
N ASP A 1002 -16.01 -1.56 -9.12
CA ASP A 1002 -15.77 -2.69 -10.03
C ASP A 1002 -16.05 -4.05 -9.38
N ARG A 1003 -15.59 -4.27 -8.13
CA ARG A 1003 -15.70 -5.56 -7.43
C ARG A 1003 -16.30 -5.40 -6.03
N LEU A 1004 -17.30 -6.24 -5.72
CA LEU A 1004 -17.92 -6.32 -4.40
C LEU A 1004 -17.83 -7.74 -3.87
N TYR A 1005 -17.26 -7.89 -2.68
CA TYR A 1005 -17.22 -9.14 -1.92
C TYR A 1005 -18.08 -9.01 -0.67
N LEU A 1006 -19.08 -9.88 -0.52
CA LEU A 1006 -19.92 -10.02 0.66
C LEU A 1006 -19.44 -11.24 1.44
N SER A 1007 -19.25 -11.12 2.76
CA SER A 1007 -18.86 -12.27 3.58
C SER A 1007 -19.63 -12.37 4.88
N HIS A 1008 -19.74 -13.60 5.38
CA HIS A 1008 -20.26 -13.90 6.71
C HIS A 1008 -19.44 -15.02 7.36
N ALA A 1009 -19.34 -15.00 8.69
CA ALA A 1009 -18.76 -16.06 9.48
C ALA A 1009 -19.84 -16.94 10.11
N ALA A 1010 -19.63 -18.26 10.15
CA ALA A 1010 -20.55 -19.18 10.82
C ALA A 1010 -20.48 -19.05 12.36
N GLN A 1011 -19.32 -18.69 12.91
CA GLN A 1011 -19.11 -18.39 14.33
C GLN A 1011 -18.38 -17.05 14.49
N ARG A 1012 -18.78 -16.23 15.45
CA ARG A 1012 -18.12 -14.94 15.75
C ARG A 1012 -17.96 -14.71 17.24
N HIS A 1013 -16.80 -14.18 17.65
CA HIS A 1013 -16.58 -13.77 19.02
C HIS A 1013 -17.22 -12.41 19.27
N ARG A 1014 -18.29 -12.36 20.06
CA ARG A 1014 -19.04 -11.11 20.31
C ARG A 1014 -19.52 -11.01 21.75
N HIS A 1015 -19.21 -9.88 22.40
CA HIS A 1015 -19.54 -9.61 23.80
C HIS A 1015 -18.97 -10.68 24.77
N GLY A 1016 -17.72 -11.10 24.54
CA GLY A 1016 -17.00 -12.02 25.42
C GLY A 1016 -17.33 -13.51 25.25
N ALA A 1017 -18.13 -13.88 24.24
CA ALA A 1017 -18.48 -15.27 23.95
C ALA A 1017 -18.58 -15.52 22.45
N ASP A 1018 -18.32 -16.76 22.03
CA ASP A 1018 -18.52 -17.19 20.65
C ASP A 1018 -20.01 -17.43 20.39
N ARG A 1019 -20.50 -16.91 19.27
CA ARG A 1019 -21.90 -17.02 18.87
C ARG A 1019 -22.03 -17.53 17.45
N SER A 1020 -22.97 -18.44 17.26
CA SER A 1020 -23.46 -18.86 15.96
C SER A 1020 -24.49 -17.86 15.46
N LEU A 1021 -24.16 -17.06 14.45
CA LEU A 1021 -25.09 -16.10 13.86
C LEU A 1021 -25.57 -16.61 12.50
N PRO A 1022 -26.90 -16.60 12.23
CA PRO A 1022 -27.41 -16.91 10.90
C PRO A 1022 -26.90 -15.93 9.85
N VAL A 1023 -26.98 -16.32 8.58
CA VAL A 1023 -26.70 -15.43 7.45
C VAL A 1023 -27.66 -14.24 7.48
N SER A 1024 -27.19 -13.04 7.12
CA SER A 1024 -28.03 -11.86 7.03
C SER A 1024 -29.23 -12.09 6.10
N PRO A 1025 -30.46 -11.70 6.52
CA PRO A 1025 -31.62 -11.76 5.64
C PRO A 1025 -31.49 -10.86 4.41
N PHE A 1026 -30.57 -9.88 4.42
CA PHE A 1026 -30.32 -9.00 3.28
C PHE A 1026 -29.55 -9.69 2.14
N LEU A 1027 -28.91 -10.84 2.40
CA LEU A 1027 -28.28 -11.64 1.35
C LEU A 1027 -29.29 -12.52 0.60
N ALA A 1028 -30.38 -12.91 1.26
CA ALA A 1028 -31.37 -13.83 0.69
C ALA A 1028 -32.19 -13.22 -0.46
N VAL A 1029 -32.22 -11.89 -0.58
CA VAL A 1029 -32.93 -11.18 -1.66
C VAL A 1029 -32.12 -11.03 -2.93
N LEU A 1030 -30.82 -11.37 -2.89
CA LEU A 1030 -29.93 -11.28 -4.05
C LEU A 1030 -30.13 -12.48 -4.99
N GLY A 1031 -30.31 -12.21 -6.28
CA GLY A 1031 -30.41 -13.25 -7.32
C GLY A 1031 -29.14 -14.11 -7.39
N GLN A 1032 -29.30 -15.43 -7.55
CA GLN A 1032 -28.14 -16.35 -7.65
C GLN A 1032 -27.30 -16.11 -8.91
N ASP A 1033 -27.90 -15.54 -9.96
CA ASP A 1033 -27.25 -15.12 -11.19
C ASP A 1033 -26.35 -13.88 -11.02
N LEU A 1034 -26.44 -13.17 -9.89
CA LEU A 1034 -25.59 -12.04 -9.54
C LEU A 1034 -24.38 -12.44 -8.69
N LEU A 1035 -24.33 -13.68 -8.20
CA LEU A 1035 -23.41 -14.12 -7.15
C LEU A 1035 -22.37 -15.14 -7.66
N GLU A 1036 -21.13 -14.96 -7.26
CA GLU A 1036 -20.06 -15.95 -7.39
C GLU A 1036 -19.68 -16.47 -6.00
N ARG A 1037 -19.81 -17.77 -5.75
CA ARG A 1037 -19.52 -18.35 -4.42
C ARG A 1037 -18.03 -18.70 -4.28
N HIS A 1038 -17.40 -18.14 -3.25
CA HIS A 1038 -16.02 -18.46 -2.88
C HIS A 1038 -15.99 -19.31 -1.61
N GLY A 1039 -15.31 -20.46 -1.64
CA GLY A 1039 -15.01 -21.25 -0.44
C GLY A 1039 -15.79 -22.55 -0.23
N GLU A 1040 -16.59 -23.03 -1.19
CA GLU A 1040 -17.10 -24.41 -1.14
C GLU A 1040 -15.99 -25.41 -1.52
N ALA A 1041 -15.42 -26.04 -0.49
CA ALA A 1041 -14.56 -27.24 -0.48
C ALA A 1041 -13.64 -27.47 -1.70
N VAL A 1042 -12.35 -27.12 -1.54
CA VAL A 1042 -11.29 -27.79 -2.30
C VAL A 1042 -11.42 -29.30 -2.04
N PRO A 1043 -11.56 -30.16 -3.06
CA PRO A 1043 -11.54 -31.60 -2.86
C PRO A 1043 -10.20 -31.95 -2.22
N ARG A 1044 -10.21 -32.63 -1.07
CA ARG A 1044 -9.01 -33.12 -0.37
C ARG A 1044 -8.02 -33.68 -1.41
N LYS A 1045 -6.87 -33.02 -1.58
CA LYS A 1045 -5.73 -33.56 -2.34
C LYS A 1045 -5.56 -35.03 -1.94
N ARG A 1046 -5.72 -35.95 -2.89
CA ARG A 1046 -5.36 -37.36 -2.69
C ARG A 1046 -3.93 -37.37 -2.15
N LYS A 1047 -3.72 -38.03 -1.00
CA LYS A 1047 -2.37 -38.28 -0.47
C LYS A 1047 -1.51 -38.81 -1.62
N PRO A 1048 -0.29 -38.28 -1.85
CA PRO A 1048 0.60 -38.85 -2.83
C PRO A 1048 0.79 -40.32 -2.45
N ARG A 1049 0.49 -41.22 -3.41
CA ARG A 1049 0.85 -42.63 -3.29
C ARG A 1049 2.36 -42.65 -3.15
N GLN A 1050 2.81 -43.11 -1.98
CA GLN A 1050 4.20 -43.45 -1.71
C GLN A 1050 4.63 -44.46 -2.78
N ILE A 1051 5.43 -44.03 -3.75
CA ILE A 1051 6.16 -44.97 -4.60
C ILE A 1051 7.30 -45.48 -3.73
N SER A 1052 7.18 -46.71 -3.24
CA SER A 1052 8.32 -47.43 -2.69
C SER A 1052 9.29 -47.70 -3.84
N LEU A 1053 10.47 -47.10 -3.79
CA LEU A 1053 11.59 -47.51 -4.62
C LEU A 1053 12.53 -48.33 -3.74
N PHE A 1054 12.57 -49.63 -4.03
CA PHE A 1054 13.79 -50.42 -3.97
C PHE A 1054 14.71 -49.99 -5.11
#